data_AF-A0A353B5C2-F1
#
_entry.id   AF-A0A353B5C2-F1
#
_cell.length_a   1.000
_cell.length_b   1.000
_cell.length_c   1.000
_cell.angle_alpha   90.00
_cell.angle_beta   90.00
_cell.angle_gamma   90.00
#
_symmetry.space_group_name_H-M   'P 1'
#
loop_
_entity.id
_entity.type
_entity.pdbx_description
1 polymer ?
#
loop_
_entity_poly.entity_id
_entity_poly.type
_entity_poly.pdbx_seq_one_letter_code
_entity_poly.pdbx_strand_id
1 'polypeptide(L)'
;MKLVSLLALLAVSQCVRETIAFAESRPNVLFILTDDQACSSLECYGGKHVRTPNIDRLAESGMRFTDAYVMPQCTPTRASLMTGQHTARNGMWHVIPWYGAPYAAVAEPMFREELRPEQCRLPIALRNAGYATGMSGKWHLTTNRKQGYYSYLERSAGPEFGFDHVGLPGEGSQNEGDKWVNHLTDDAIAFIRSNCGRPWFYYLSHHTLHGVVTAPEAKIQEYRDRGAPQSGHGNATYLAAVEHLDDSIGRLTNALEQTGQRENTIIIFLADNGGVDTRYENKQADGSPLDLAKPLVVRDQQLENFPLREGKGSMYEGGIRVPCIVSWPKTILTGTVSRQPIHVVDWFPTLLDAAGVKTNAPEDGQSLLPAFRGESLPERALYWYMPLYDLLWAATPSAVVREGDWKLIEFFGDWYDENKQYHRGSRLELYNLRNDVSETRDVSGQFPDRVARMRQKLHSWIEDCGASVPRENPHFDPLRATLSTREKPKHLRNHVFRGSEVSQQEPADDGKTVISADVKTLQDPLQQVRRQMKPRVIITTDINDGSGDPDDRQSLCHLLWYANDLDIRAIIPDRFSPRAIRACNIALDLYAQDVHQHQEQFRSCGYPSAEKLRSGALVTGRSAAIKRIIDEARRDDDRPLWVLVWGNMRLIGDALKTEPSIADKLRLITIGTNVKAKESGGDGKEANWNGGGRKYVFEDFPQMWWLESDWTYNGMFHGGEAIQLKEDLAACGGHLGQHISDVIDTVPWADNFRAGDTPSVLYMIDPSHQLDDPTQTSWAGRYFKPFPRQRPNYWTGIHGGYEWNYADPTQTWHNASLVYQARAKTLATQRQRMYDALLRRVQELYGTTDYQRPDRRGSLPTLHPGEPLIIEAETSKHSGLTSSTDGLPSGGQYLDLDASGWIAWRFYFGGEPREFLARFRFRPTEPGAQHTLFVNGSRIGEIAFTGEADTWSTLPFKAHLENGPNSIILRASEGSTQIDWLQVGK
;
A
#
# COMPACT_ATOMS: atom_id res chain seq x y z
N MET A 1 3.69 35.92 -46.19
CA MET A 1 4.50 34.80 -45.64
C MET A 1 5.62 35.27 -44.71
N LYS A 2 6.53 36.18 -45.10
CA LYS A 2 7.66 36.61 -44.26
C LYS A 2 7.29 37.22 -42.89
N LEU A 3 6.16 37.93 -42.79
CA LEU A 3 5.71 38.55 -41.54
C LEU A 3 5.15 37.53 -40.52
N VAL A 4 4.49 36.47 -41.02
CA VAL A 4 3.93 35.39 -40.19
C VAL A 4 5.05 34.50 -39.64
N SER A 5 6.08 34.24 -40.44
CA SER A 5 7.27 33.50 -39.99
C SER A 5 8.09 34.28 -38.95
N LEU A 6 8.17 35.62 -39.06
CA LEU A 6 8.87 36.47 -38.09
C LEU A 6 8.12 36.53 -36.74
N LEU A 7 6.79 36.62 -36.78
CA LEU A 7 5.94 36.59 -35.58
C LEU A 7 5.96 35.22 -34.88
N ALA A 8 6.01 34.12 -35.65
CA ALA A 8 6.19 32.77 -35.10
C ALA A 8 7.56 32.59 -34.43
N LEU A 9 8.63 33.11 -35.03
CA LEU A 9 9.99 33.09 -34.46
C LEU A 9 10.11 33.94 -33.19
N LEU A 10 9.44 35.10 -33.14
CA LEU A 10 9.37 35.95 -31.95
C LEU A 10 8.55 35.29 -30.83
N ALA A 11 7.41 34.66 -31.14
CA ALA A 11 6.60 33.93 -30.17
C ALA A 11 7.32 32.71 -29.60
N VAL A 12 8.05 31.96 -30.44
CA VAL A 12 8.90 30.83 -29.99
C VAL A 12 10.07 31.35 -29.14
N SER A 13 10.71 32.45 -29.53
CA SER A 13 11.79 33.06 -28.74
C SER A 13 11.32 33.58 -27.38
N GLN A 14 10.10 34.10 -27.30
CA GLN A 14 9.49 34.61 -26.07
C GLN A 14 9.03 33.47 -25.15
N CYS A 15 8.45 32.40 -25.71
CA CYS A 15 8.11 31.18 -24.98
C CYS A 15 9.35 30.46 -24.43
N VAL A 16 10.45 30.45 -25.19
CA VAL A 16 11.75 29.91 -24.75
C VAL A 16 12.37 30.79 -23.66
N ARG A 17 12.29 32.12 -23.76
CA ARG A 17 12.75 33.04 -22.70
C ARG A 17 11.94 32.92 -21.42
N GLU A 18 10.62 32.77 -21.50
CA GLU A 18 9.76 32.54 -20.33
C GLU A 18 10.06 31.19 -19.68
N THR A 19 10.31 30.14 -20.46
CA THR A 19 10.71 28.81 -19.93
C THR A 19 12.08 28.84 -19.24
N ILE A 20 13.06 29.58 -19.81
CA ILE A 20 14.40 29.73 -19.23
C ILE A 20 14.35 30.58 -17.94
N ALA A 21 13.61 31.68 -17.92
CA ALA A 21 13.42 32.50 -16.73
C ALA A 21 12.64 31.75 -15.63
N PHE A 22 11.72 30.84 -16.00
CA PHE A 22 10.99 29.99 -15.06
C PHE A 22 11.91 28.94 -14.41
N ALA A 23 12.84 28.36 -15.18
CA ALA A 23 13.85 27.43 -14.68
C ALA A 23 14.92 28.10 -13.79
N GLU A 24 15.25 29.38 -14.02
CA GLU A 24 16.18 30.16 -13.16
C GLU A 24 15.61 30.50 -11.76
N SER A 25 14.30 30.37 -11.55
CA SER A 25 13.63 30.79 -10.30
C SER A 25 13.56 29.70 -9.22
N ARG A 26 13.57 28.41 -9.59
CA ARG A 26 13.40 27.28 -8.67
C ARG A 26 14.75 26.63 -8.35
N PRO A 27 15.08 26.33 -7.08
CA PRO A 27 16.36 25.75 -6.74
C PRO A 27 16.39 24.24 -7.02
N ASN A 28 17.58 23.72 -7.29
CA ASN A 28 17.87 22.29 -7.17
C ASN A 28 17.90 21.89 -5.69
N VAL A 29 17.71 20.60 -5.41
CA VAL A 29 17.73 20.05 -4.05
C VAL A 29 18.60 18.80 -4.02
N LEU A 30 19.71 18.87 -3.29
CA LEU A 30 20.54 17.72 -2.93
C LEU A 30 20.28 17.39 -1.46
N PHE A 31 19.55 16.30 -1.21
CA PHE A 31 19.23 15.84 0.14
C PHE A 31 20.15 14.66 0.50
N ILE A 32 21.07 14.90 1.42
CA ILE A 32 22.07 13.95 1.90
C ILE A 32 21.62 13.43 3.25
N LEU A 33 21.28 12.15 3.32
CA LEU A 33 20.87 11.48 4.55
C LEU A 33 21.94 10.45 4.96
N THR A 34 22.45 10.59 6.17
CA THR A 34 23.39 9.65 6.79
C THR A 34 22.65 8.72 7.75
N ASP A 35 23.26 7.58 8.05
CA ASP A 35 22.64 6.49 8.81
C ASP A 35 23.34 6.36 10.18
N ASP A 36 22.59 6.46 11.28
CA ASP A 36 23.13 6.28 12.65
C ASP A 36 24.26 7.26 13.04
N GLN A 37 24.14 8.56 12.69
CA GLN A 37 25.22 9.53 12.90
C GLN A 37 24.92 10.55 14.02
N ALA A 38 25.84 10.67 14.97
CA ALA A 38 25.76 11.61 16.09
C ALA A 38 26.25 13.01 15.75
N CYS A 39 25.79 14.02 16.49
CA CYS A 39 26.38 15.36 16.46
C CYS A 39 27.86 15.35 16.86
N SER A 40 28.24 14.57 17.88
CA SER A 40 29.61 14.45 18.38
C SER A 40 30.58 13.84 17.37
N SER A 41 30.07 13.27 16.27
CA SER A 41 30.87 12.74 15.16
C SER A 41 31.31 13.80 14.14
N LEU A 42 31.01 15.09 14.36
CA LEU A 42 31.38 16.18 13.44
C LEU A 42 32.07 17.32 14.21
N GLU A 43 33.17 17.84 13.66
CA GLU A 43 33.93 18.92 14.30
C GLU A 43 33.09 20.20 14.44
N CYS A 44 32.36 20.59 13.41
CA CYS A 44 31.45 21.74 13.49
C CYS A 44 30.46 21.61 14.65
N TYR A 45 30.04 20.41 15.03
CA TYR A 45 29.15 20.12 16.18
C TYR A 45 29.87 19.88 17.51
N GLY A 46 31.19 20.09 17.58
CA GLY A 46 32.00 19.98 18.79
C GLY A 46 32.69 18.62 18.97
N GLY A 47 32.68 17.75 17.95
CA GLY A 47 33.48 16.53 17.92
C GLY A 47 34.98 16.84 17.96
N LYS A 48 35.77 16.04 18.69
CA LYS A 48 37.19 16.35 18.97
C LYS A 48 38.20 15.48 18.23
N HIS A 49 37.77 14.38 17.60
CA HIS A 49 38.67 13.30 17.19
C HIS A 49 38.59 12.95 15.70
N VAL A 50 37.68 13.57 14.97
CA VAL A 50 37.37 13.26 13.57
C VAL A 50 37.59 14.49 12.71
N ARG A 51 38.18 14.29 11.53
CA ARG A 51 38.40 15.36 10.56
C ARG A 51 37.21 15.39 9.60
N THR A 52 36.51 16.51 9.51
CA THR A 52 35.35 16.69 8.62
C THR A 52 35.41 18.00 7.82
N PRO A 53 36.54 18.32 7.17
CA PRO A 53 36.78 19.64 6.60
C PRO A 53 35.78 20.06 5.51
N ASN A 54 35.15 19.12 4.80
CA ASN A 54 34.16 19.45 3.77
C ASN A 54 32.78 19.73 4.36
N ILE A 55 32.36 18.95 5.36
CA ILE A 55 31.13 19.17 6.13
C ILE A 55 31.24 20.46 6.95
N ASP A 56 32.42 20.73 7.54
CA ASP A 56 32.66 21.97 8.28
C ASP A 56 32.57 23.18 7.35
N ARG A 57 33.18 23.11 6.16
CA ARG A 57 33.01 24.14 5.11
C ARG A 57 31.57 24.29 4.65
N LEU A 58 30.80 23.20 4.57
CA LEU A 58 29.38 23.25 4.25
C LEU A 58 28.60 24.00 5.34
N ALA A 59 28.95 23.80 6.62
CA ALA A 59 28.38 24.55 7.74
C ALA A 59 28.78 26.03 7.71
N GLU A 60 30.06 26.34 7.45
CA GLU A 60 30.58 27.71 7.31
C GLU A 60 29.97 28.48 6.15
N SER A 61 29.63 27.79 5.04
CA SER A 61 28.98 28.39 3.87
C SER A 61 27.45 28.36 3.93
N GLY A 62 26.86 27.86 5.02
CA GLY A 62 25.42 27.70 5.17
C GLY A 62 24.93 28.05 6.56
N MET A 63 23.87 27.34 6.97
CA MET A 63 23.24 27.39 8.27
C MET A 63 23.33 26.03 8.94
N ARG A 64 23.62 26.03 10.23
CA ARG A 64 23.59 24.83 11.06
C ARG A 64 22.49 24.90 12.11
N PHE A 65 21.66 23.86 12.20
CA PHE A 65 20.62 23.76 13.22
C PHE A 65 21.12 22.98 14.43
N THR A 66 21.13 23.59 15.62
CA THR A 66 21.52 22.89 16.85
C THR A 66 20.39 22.08 17.46
N ASP A 67 19.15 22.32 17.05
CA ASP A 67 17.92 21.71 17.57
C ASP A 67 17.16 21.02 16.43
N ALA A 68 17.86 20.19 15.65
CA ALA A 68 17.26 19.40 14.58
C ALA A 68 16.89 18.00 15.07
N TYR A 69 15.63 17.61 14.83
CA TYR A 69 15.07 16.37 15.36
C TYR A 69 14.51 15.44 14.30
N VAL A 70 14.62 14.16 14.61
CA VAL A 70 14.16 13.02 13.81
C VAL A 70 13.51 11.98 14.72
N MET A 71 13.04 10.87 14.17
CA MET A 71 12.65 9.71 14.96
C MET A 71 13.89 8.95 15.42
N PRO A 72 13.82 8.17 16.51
CA PRO A 72 15.01 7.52 17.07
C PRO A 72 15.48 6.28 16.29
N GLN A 73 14.87 5.96 15.14
CA GLN A 73 15.23 4.83 14.29
C GLN A 73 15.07 5.18 12.79
N CYS A 74 15.76 4.41 11.94
CA CYS A 74 15.91 4.67 10.51
C CYS A 74 14.58 4.74 9.75
N THR A 75 13.80 3.65 9.70
CA THR A 75 12.55 3.57 8.93
C THR A 75 11.54 4.65 9.34
N PRO A 76 11.30 4.90 10.64
CA PRO A 76 10.38 5.96 11.07
C PRO A 76 10.74 7.36 10.58
N THR A 77 12.03 7.73 10.60
CA THR A 77 12.49 9.03 10.08
C THR A 77 12.33 9.10 8.57
N ARG A 78 12.75 8.06 7.85
CA ARG A 78 12.66 7.99 6.39
C ARG A 78 11.21 8.06 5.92
N ALA A 79 10.30 7.38 6.61
CA ALA A 79 8.87 7.41 6.31
C ALA A 79 8.30 8.81 6.54
N SER A 80 8.70 9.45 7.64
CA SER A 80 8.26 10.82 7.97
C SER A 80 8.76 11.85 6.94
N LEU A 81 9.99 11.69 6.44
CA LEU A 81 10.53 12.52 5.36
C LEU A 81 9.75 12.35 4.05
N MET A 82 9.50 11.11 3.62
CA MET A 82 8.84 10.83 2.33
C MET A 82 7.34 11.19 2.33
N THR A 83 6.70 11.15 3.49
CA THR A 83 5.25 11.37 3.64
C THR A 83 4.89 12.79 4.11
N GLY A 84 5.81 13.49 4.79
CA GLY A 84 5.49 14.72 5.51
C GLY A 84 4.62 14.52 6.75
N GLN A 85 4.58 13.29 7.28
CA GLN A 85 3.68 12.89 8.37
C GLN A 85 4.45 12.26 9.52
N HIS A 86 4.03 12.51 10.76
CA HIS A 86 4.56 11.81 11.93
C HIS A 86 4.22 10.31 11.90
N THR A 87 4.98 9.53 12.65
CA THR A 87 4.83 8.06 12.74
C THR A 87 3.49 7.61 13.30
N ALA A 88 2.88 8.41 14.18
CA ALA A 88 1.51 8.20 14.66
C ALA A 88 0.49 8.22 13.50
N ARG A 89 0.72 9.06 12.49
CA ARG A 89 -0.15 9.21 11.32
C ARG A 89 0.19 8.22 10.19
N ASN A 90 1.47 8.06 9.86
CA ASN A 90 1.89 7.19 8.75
C ASN A 90 1.93 5.69 9.14
N GLY A 91 2.07 5.38 10.43
CA GLY A 91 2.06 4.02 10.98
C GLY A 91 3.37 3.25 10.94
N MET A 92 4.43 3.86 10.43
CA MET A 92 5.77 3.27 10.35
C MET A 92 6.61 3.72 11.55
N TRP A 93 6.25 3.26 12.76
CA TRP A 93 6.90 3.65 14.00
C TRP A 93 8.05 2.73 14.46
N HIS A 94 8.34 1.65 13.73
CA HIS A 94 9.46 0.74 13.96
C HIS A 94 10.30 0.52 12.68
N VAL A 95 11.44 -0.17 12.80
CA VAL A 95 12.25 -0.62 11.68
C VAL A 95 11.60 -1.80 10.96
N ILE A 96 11.80 -1.90 9.65
CA ILE A 96 11.31 -3.03 8.84
C ILE A 96 12.45 -4.00 8.44
N PRO A 97 12.16 -5.30 8.27
CA PRO A 97 10.89 -5.98 8.63
C PRO A 97 10.68 -5.99 10.14
N TRP A 98 9.41 -6.09 10.56
CA TRP A 98 9.05 -6.02 11.97
C TRP A 98 9.71 -7.11 12.81
N TYR A 99 10.10 -6.73 14.02
CA TYR A 99 10.20 -7.61 15.16
C TYR A 99 9.57 -6.90 16.35
N GLY A 100 9.16 -7.64 17.37
CA GLY A 100 8.56 -7.03 18.55
C GLY A 100 8.41 -8.01 19.70
N ALA A 101 7.87 -7.50 20.81
CA ALA A 101 7.69 -8.23 22.06
C ALA A 101 6.19 -8.54 22.31
N PRO A 102 5.61 -9.56 21.65
CA PRO A 102 4.16 -9.80 21.68
C PRO A 102 3.58 -10.21 23.02
N TYR A 103 4.44 -10.57 23.98
CA TYR A 103 4.04 -10.99 25.33
C TYR A 103 4.47 -9.97 26.40
N ALA A 104 4.96 -8.80 26.00
CA ALA A 104 5.33 -7.73 26.94
C ALA A 104 4.11 -7.12 27.62
N ALA A 105 4.32 -6.35 28.70
CA ALA A 105 3.22 -5.84 29.54
C ALA A 105 2.33 -4.82 28.80
N VAL A 106 2.91 -4.06 27.88
CA VAL A 106 2.19 -3.11 27.02
C VAL A 106 2.05 -3.70 25.62
N ALA A 107 0.87 -3.54 25.04
CA ALA A 107 0.65 -3.95 23.66
C ALA A 107 1.33 -2.95 22.71
N GLU A 108 2.14 -3.49 21.80
CA GLU A 108 2.53 -2.74 20.62
C GLU A 108 1.27 -2.57 19.74
N PRO A 109 0.93 -1.35 19.31
CA PRO A 109 -0.17 -1.13 18.41
C PRO A 109 0.17 -1.74 17.04
N MET A 110 -0.68 -1.47 16.06
CA MET A 110 -0.45 -1.98 14.72
C MET A 110 0.68 -1.24 14.01
N PHE A 111 1.59 -2.00 13.40
CA PHE A 111 2.74 -1.48 12.65
C PHE A 111 2.54 -1.65 11.14
N ARG A 112 2.80 -0.59 10.37
CA ARG A 112 2.87 -0.64 8.92
C ARG A 112 4.29 -1.05 8.49
N GLU A 113 4.41 -2.24 7.89
CA GLU A 113 5.70 -2.80 7.46
C GLU A 113 6.16 -2.35 6.07
N GLU A 114 5.39 -1.53 5.38
CA GLU A 114 5.74 -1.03 4.05
C GLU A 114 5.13 0.34 3.77
N LEU A 115 5.93 1.22 3.19
CA LEU A 115 5.48 2.45 2.57
C LEU A 115 4.93 2.10 1.19
N ARG A 116 3.62 2.29 1.00
CA ARG A 116 3.01 2.08 -0.31
C ARG A 116 3.32 3.26 -1.24
N PRO A 117 3.43 3.06 -2.56
CA PRO A 117 3.74 4.12 -3.51
C PRO A 117 2.88 5.38 -3.34
N GLU A 118 1.57 5.23 -3.09
CA GLU A 118 0.63 6.35 -2.96
C GLU A 118 0.87 7.21 -1.71
N GLN A 119 1.63 6.69 -0.74
CA GLN A 119 2.01 7.41 0.48
C GLN A 119 3.34 8.16 0.33
N CYS A 120 4.13 7.87 -0.71
CA CYS A 120 5.41 8.52 -1.00
C CYS A 120 5.18 9.90 -1.64
N ARG A 121 4.80 10.88 -0.83
CA ARG A 121 4.28 12.17 -1.30
C ARG A 121 5.37 13.11 -1.82
N LEU A 122 6.55 13.17 -1.19
CA LEU A 122 7.57 14.20 -1.46
C LEU A 122 8.16 14.13 -2.89
N PRO A 123 8.82 13.02 -3.29
CA PRO A 123 9.35 12.88 -4.64
C PRO A 123 8.25 12.96 -5.71
N ILE A 124 7.07 12.40 -5.46
CA ILE A 124 5.93 12.50 -6.39
C ILE A 124 5.52 13.96 -6.60
N ALA A 125 5.39 14.75 -5.54
CA ALA A 125 5.02 16.16 -5.65
C ALA A 125 6.06 16.99 -6.41
N LEU A 126 7.35 16.77 -6.14
CA LEU A 126 8.44 17.45 -6.86
C LEU A 126 8.49 17.04 -8.34
N ARG A 127 8.36 15.75 -8.63
CA ARG A 127 8.29 15.23 -10.01
C ARG A 127 7.13 15.85 -10.78
N ASN A 128 5.94 15.90 -10.18
CA ASN A 128 4.75 16.54 -10.77
C ASN A 128 4.94 18.05 -10.99
N ALA A 129 5.81 18.70 -10.21
CA ALA A 129 6.18 20.10 -10.38
C ALA A 129 7.24 20.34 -11.47
N GLY A 130 7.69 19.29 -12.16
CA GLY A 130 8.65 19.36 -13.27
C GLY A 130 10.11 19.14 -12.86
N TYR A 131 10.38 18.71 -11.62
CA TYR A 131 11.74 18.37 -11.20
C TYR A 131 12.18 17.05 -11.84
N ALA A 132 13.45 16.95 -12.23
CA ALA A 132 14.10 15.64 -12.33
C ALA A 132 14.21 15.04 -10.94
N THR A 133 13.77 13.81 -10.71
CA THR A 133 13.88 13.18 -9.39
C THR A 133 14.80 11.97 -9.43
N GLY A 134 15.78 11.92 -8.53
CA GLY A 134 16.74 10.83 -8.43
C GLY A 134 16.93 10.36 -6.99
N MET A 135 17.28 9.10 -6.81
CA MET A 135 17.78 8.59 -5.54
C MET A 135 18.86 7.52 -5.69
N SER A 136 19.69 7.37 -4.68
CA SER A 136 20.58 6.22 -4.52
C SER A 136 20.84 5.90 -3.04
N GLY A 137 21.18 4.64 -2.77
CA GLY A 137 21.50 4.13 -1.44
C GLY A 137 20.30 3.63 -0.65
N LYS A 138 20.39 3.69 0.69
CA LYS A 138 19.46 3.05 1.63
C LYS A 138 18.02 3.52 1.43
N TRP A 139 17.13 2.58 1.07
CA TRP A 139 15.70 2.84 0.95
C TRP A 139 14.99 2.57 2.28
N HIS A 140 14.97 1.31 2.72
CA HIS A 140 14.49 0.86 4.04
C HIS A 140 13.03 1.24 4.37
N LEU A 141 12.19 1.32 3.33
CA LEU A 141 10.77 1.65 3.43
C LEU A 141 9.82 0.58 2.87
N THR A 142 10.33 -0.46 2.22
CA THR A 142 9.54 -1.60 1.72
C THR A 142 10.16 -2.93 2.13
N THR A 143 9.34 -3.96 2.33
CA THR A 143 9.80 -5.35 2.58
C THR A 143 9.74 -6.22 1.33
N ASN A 144 9.04 -5.76 0.29
CA ASN A 144 8.93 -6.43 -1.00
C ASN A 144 10.15 -6.13 -1.90
N ARG A 145 10.97 -7.16 -2.17
CA ARG A 145 12.14 -7.06 -3.04
C ARG A 145 11.84 -6.63 -4.48
N LYS A 146 10.59 -6.61 -4.96
CA LYS A 146 10.23 -6.04 -6.28
C LYS A 146 10.08 -4.53 -6.27
N GLN A 147 9.87 -3.95 -5.09
CA GLN A 147 9.76 -2.50 -4.90
C GLN A 147 11.04 -1.91 -4.33
N GLY A 148 11.71 -2.65 -3.45
CA GLY A 148 12.92 -2.21 -2.77
C GLY A 148 13.02 -2.92 -1.43
N TYR A 149 14.19 -2.89 -0.83
CA TYR A 149 14.39 -3.50 0.49
C TYR A 149 15.17 -2.55 1.40
N TYR A 150 15.88 -3.11 2.39
CA TYR A 150 16.78 -2.39 3.26
C TYR A 150 17.77 -1.51 2.49
N SER A 151 18.55 -2.10 1.57
CA SER A 151 19.72 -1.43 1.01
C SER A 151 19.46 -0.53 -0.20
N TYR A 152 18.34 -0.68 -0.90
CA TYR A 152 18.05 0.13 -2.09
C TYR A 152 16.57 0.03 -2.50
N LEU A 153 16.13 0.99 -3.32
CA LEU A 153 14.86 0.95 -4.04
C LEU A 153 15.09 0.20 -5.37
N GLU A 154 14.18 -0.68 -5.76
CA GLU A 154 14.30 -1.33 -7.06
C GLU A 154 14.10 -0.32 -8.19
N ARG A 155 14.98 -0.37 -9.20
CA ARG A 155 14.94 0.59 -10.32
C ARG A 155 13.59 0.60 -11.04
N SER A 156 12.97 -0.58 -11.21
CA SER A 156 11.65 -0.70 -11.85
C SER A 156 10.52 -0.07 -11.03
N ALA A 157 10.69 0.06 -9.71
CA ALA A 157 9.71 0.66 -8.82
C ALA A 157 9.89 2.17 -8.63
N GLY A 158 11.06 2.72 -8.98
CA GLY A 158 11.36 4.15 -8.94
C GLY A 158 10.21 5.06 -9.39
N PRO A 159 9.61 4.83 -10.58
CA PRO A 159 8.51 5.65 -11.08
C PRO A 159 7.27 5.64 -10.19
N GLU A 160 6.95 4.54 -9.50
CA GLU A 160 5.82 4.43 -8.58
C GLU A 160 6.03 5.31 -7.34
N PHE A 161 7.27 5.40 -6.87
CA PHE A 161 7.68 6.23 -5.74
C PHE A 161 8.08 7.65 -6.13
N GLY A 162 7.90 8.05 -7.39
CA GLY A 162 8.15 9.41 -7.85
C GLY A 162 9.61 9.71 -8.23
N PHE A 163 10.45 8.70 -8.47
CA PHE A 163 11.82 8.86 -8.93
C PHE A 163 11.96 8.53 -10.43
N ASP A 164 12.55 9.44 -11.20
CA ASP A 164 12.95 9.21 -12.60
C ASP A 164 14.26 8.41 -12.70
N HIS A 165 15.15 8.55 -11.72
CA HIS A 165 16.43 7.84 -11.63
C HIS A 165 16.55 7.10 -10.31
N VAL A 166 16.96 5.84 -10.38
CA VAL A 166 17.36 5.04 -9.21
C VAL A 166 18.74 4.46 -9.47
N GLY A 167 19.69 4.88 -8.65
CA GLY A 167 21.06 4.40 -8.66
C GLY A 167 21.13 2.91 -8.35
N LEU A 168 21.95 2.18 -9.10
CA LEU A 168 22.12 0.75 -8.86
C LEU A 168 22.93 0.53 -7.57
N PRO A 169 22.74 -0.60 -6.88
CA PRO A 169 23.65 -1.06 -5.85
C PRO A 169 25.10 -1.09 -6.35
N GLY A 170 26.05 -0.77 -5.47
CA GLY A 170 27.47 -0.95 -5.76
C GLY A 170 27.85 -2.44 -5.78
N GLU A 171 29.07 -2.74 -6.23
CA GLU A 171 29.59 -4.10 -6.15
C GLU A 171 29.73 -4.56 -4.69
N GLY A 172 29.54 -5.85 -4.44
CA GLY A 172 29.65 -6.44 -3.11
C GLY A 172 28.45 -6.13 -2.20
N SER A 173 28.73 -5.91 -0.92
CA SER A 173 27.74 -5.74 0.14
C SER A 173 27.82 -4.34 0.74
N GLN A 174 26.66 -3.73 1.02
CA GLN A 174 26.57 -2.45 1.75
C GLN A 174 27.07 -2.52 3.21
N ASN A 175 27.53 -3.69 3.67
CA ASN A 175 28.08 -3.90 5.01
C ASN A 175 29.61 -4.10 4.99
N GLU A 176 30.26 -3.93 3.84
CA GLU A 176 31.69 -4.22 3.65
C GLU A 176 32.40 -3.05 2.95
N GLY A 177 33.73 -3.04 3.02
CA GLY A 177 34.57 -2.05 2.33
C GLY A 177 34.21 -0.61 2.68
N ASP A 178 33.98 0.22 1.66
CA ASP A 178 33.57 1.62 1.79
C ASP A 178 32.04 1.81 1.91
N LYS A 179 31.27 0.70 1.99
CA LYS A 179 29.80 0.68 2.04
C LYS A 179 29.12 1.47 0.92
N TRP A 180 29.75 1.44 -0.26
CA TRP A 180 29.32 2.12 -1.47
C TRP A 180 29.38 3.65 -1.41
N VAL A 181 30.08 4.25 -0.44
CA VAL A 181 30.18 5.72 -0.35
C VAL A 181 30.64 6.32 -1.68
N ASN A 182 31.71 5.79 -2.30
CA ASN A 182 32.19 6.33 -3.58
C ASN A 182 31.19 6.10 -4.71
N HIS A 183 30.67 4.86 -4.84
CA HIS A 183 29.72 4.50 -5.89
C HIS A 183 28.44 5.36 -5.85
N LEU A 184 27.87 5.55 -4.66
CA LEU A 184 26.69 6.40 -4.47
C LEU A 184 26.98 7.87 -4.79
N THR A 185 28.19 8.34 -4.46
CA THR A 185 28.66 9.70 -4.79
C THR A 185 28.80 9.89 -6.29
N ASP A 186 29.37 8.92 -7.00
CA ASP A 186 29.54 8.97 -8.45
C ASP A 186 28.20 8.97 -9.18
N ASP A 187 27.24 8.15 -8.74
CA ASP A 187 25.89 8.13 -9.30
C ASP A 187 25.18 9.48 -9.12
N ALA A 188 25.29 10.10 -7.93
CA ALA A 188 24.74 11.42 -7.67
C ALA A 188 25.40 12.51 -8.55
N ILE A 189 26.74 12.50 -8.68
CA ILE A 189 27.47 13.43 -9.54
C ILE A 189 27.07 13.26 -11.01
N ALA A 190 26.90 12.03 -11.48
CA ALA A 190 26.45 11.74 -12.84
C ALA A 190 25.03 12.29 -13.09
N PHE A 191 24.13 12.13 -12.13
CA PHE A 191 22.78 12.70 -12.20
C PHE A 191 22.80 14.23 -12.22
N ILE A 192 23.58 14.87 -11.33
CA ILE A 192 23.74 16.33 -11.26
C ILE A 192 24.23 16.89 -12.60
N ARG A 193 25.25 16.25 -13.20
CA ARG A 193 25.81 16.66 -14.51
C ARG A 193 24.83 16.48 -15.65
N SER A 194 23.98 15.47 -15.58
CA SER A 194 23.01 15.16 -16.65
C SER A 194 21.76 16.04 -16.62
N ASN A 195 21.53 16.80 -15.54
CA ASN A 195 20.31 17.60 -15.35
C ASN A 195 20.54 19.11 -15.24
N CYS A 196 21.68 19.66 -15.69
CA CYS A 196 21.99 21.11 -15.61
C CYS A 196 20.93 22.06 -16.23
N GLY A 197 20.04 21.56 -17.09
CA GLY A 197 19.03 22.36 -17.80
C GLY A 197 17.63 22.40 -17.18
N ARG A 198 17.39 21.70 -16.06
CA ARG A 198 16.08 21.67 -15.36
C ARG A 198 16.28 21.52 -13.86
N PRO A 199 15.36 22.04 -13.01
CA PRO A 199 15.47 21.83 -11.56
C PRO A 199 15.43 20.34 -11.24
N TRP A 200 16.20 19.93 -10.24
CA TRP A 200 16.29 18.52 -9.86
C TRP A 200 16.29 18.32 -8.35
N PHE A 201 15.79 17.16 -7.93
CA PHE A 201 15.79 16.65 -6.55
C PHE A 201 16.54 15.33 -6.53
N TYR A 202 17.57 15.25 -5.69
CA TYR A 202 18.35 14.04 -5.51
C TYR A 202 18.40 13.64 -4.04
N TYR A 203 17.85 12.47 -3.73
CA TYR A 203 17.89 11.87 -2.40
C TYR A 203 19.04 10.86 -2.29
N LEU A 204 20.17 11.31 -1.74
CA LEU A 204 21.37 10.52 -1.51
C LEU A 204 21.35 9.99 -0.08
N SER A 205 21.01 8.71 0.09
CA SER A 205 20.94 8.09 1.41
C SER A 205 22.08 7.10 1.63
N HIS A 206 23.13 7.51 2.34
CA HIS A 206 24.27 6.64 2.64
C HIS A 206 23.91 5.49 3.59
N HIS A 207 24.70 4.41 3.53
CA HIS A 207 24.68 3.27 4.47
C HIS A 207 25.66 3.44 5.65
N THR A 208 26.62 4.33 5.48
CA THR A 208 27.60 4.72 6.50
C THR A 208 26.86 5.65 7.48
N LEU A 209 26.79 5.33 8.78
CA LEU A 209 27.68 4.50 9.61
C LEU A 209 27.01 3.24 10.19
N HIS A 210 25.94 2.72 9.58
CA HIS A 210 25.08 1.74 10.25
C HIS A 210 25.69 0.35 10.50
N GLY A 211 25.48 -0.19 11.70
CA GLY A 211 25.80 -1.58 12.03
C GLY A 211 27.29 -1.83 12.25
N VAL A 212 27.87 -2.81 11.55
CA VAL A 212 29.34 -2.98 11.55
C VAL A 212 29.92 -1.85 10.71
N VAL A 213 30.66 -0.96 11.36
CA VAL A 213 31.30 0.17 10.67
C VAL A 213 32.52 -0.35 9.92
N THR A 214 32.60 -0.01 8.64
CA THR A 214 33.72 -0.33 7.76
C THR A 214 34.13 0.94 7.02
N ALA A 215 35.39 0.99 6.58
CA ALA A 215 35.96 2.10 5.82
C ALA A 215 37.09 1.58 4.93
N PRO A 216 37.58 2.36 3.96
CA PRO A 216 38.78 2.02 3.20
C PRO A 216 39.98 1.77 4.12
N GLU A 217 40.65 0.61 3.99
CA GLU A 217 41.71 0.16 4.91
C GLU A 217 42.85 1.18 5.05
N ALA A 218 43.22 1.86 3.95
CA ALA A 218 44.26 2.89 3.98
C ALA A 218 43.93 4.03 4.96
N LYS A 219 42.66 4.43 5.05
CA LYS A 219 42.18 5.50 5.93
C LYS A 219 42.07 5.01 7.39
N ILE A 220 41.70 3.75 7.58
CA ILE A 220 41.74 3.11 8.91
C ILE A 220 43.19 3.10 9.43
N GLN A 221 44.15 2.72 8.58
CA GLN A 221 45.56 2.70 8.95
C GLN A 221 46.10 4.09 9.30
N GLU A 222 45.70 5.14 8.56
CA GLU A 222 46.04 6.53 8.89
C GLU A 222 45.60 6.94 10.30
N TYR A 223 44.38 6.55 10.73
CA TYR A 223 43.92 6.82 12.08
C TYR A 223 44.63 5.96 13.14
N ARG A 224 44.94 4.69 12.85
CA ARG A 224 45.76 3.84 13.74
C ARG A 224 47.15 4.43 13.95
N ASP A 225 47.79 4.91 12.89
CA ASP A 225 49.11 5.54 12.94
C ASP A 225 49.10 6.85 13.76
N ARG A 226 47.95 7.52 13.83
CA ARG A 226 47.71 8.69 14.69
C ARG A 226 47.32 8.35 16.14
N GLY A 227 47.28 7.06 16.49
CA GLY A 227 46.98 6.59 17.84
C GLY A 227 45.51 6.41 18.16
N ALA A 228 44.61 6.41 17.16
CA ALA A 228 43.21 6.03 17.39
C ALA A 228 43.10 4.55 17.79
N PRO A 229 42.24 4.20 18.77
CA PRO A 229 42.13 2.83 19.25
C PRO A 229 41.54 1.90 18.19
N GLN A 230 41.79 0.59 18.31
CA GLN A 230 41.23 -0.41 17.40
C GLN A 230 39.74 -0.67 17.64
N SER A 231 39.27 -0.55 18.88
CA SER A 231 37.90 -0.81 19.30
C SER A 231 37.46 0.18 20.38
N GLY A 232 36.16 0.21 20.68
CA GLY A 232 35.57 1.17 21.63
C GLY A 232 35.32 2.54 21.01
N HIS A 233 35.18 3.54 21.87
CA HIS A 233 34.86 4.91 21.48
C HIS A 233 35.91 5.54 20.58
N GLY A 234 35.45 6.13 19.48
CA GLY A 234 36.33 6.85 18.56
C GLY A 234 37.39 5.95 17.94
N ASN A 235 37.09 4.67 17.74
CA ASN A 235 38.01 3.74 17.10
C ASN A 235 38.36 4.18 15.67
N ALA A 236 39.55 3.76 15.21
CA ALA A 236 40.11 4.15 13.93
C ALA A 236 39.17 3.89 12.74
N THR A 237 38.42 2.78 12.77
CA THR A 237 37.47 2.44 11.71
C THR A 237 36.29 3.40 11.66
N TYR A 238 35.74 3.80 12.81
CA TYR A 238 34.67 4.79 12.89
C TYR A 238 35.12 6.15 12.37
N LEU A 239 36.26 6.64 12.85
CA LEU A 239 36.81 7.94 12.43
C LEU A 239 37.12 7.96 10.92
N ALA A 240 37.68 6.87 10.40
CA ALA A 240 37.93 6.70 8.97
C ALA A 240 36.64 6.69 8.14
N ALA A 241 35.58 6.05 8.62
CA ALA A 241 34.30 6.01 7.91
C ALA A 241 33.65 7.40 7.83
N VAL A 242 33.72 8.18 8.90
CA VAL A 242 33.21 9.56 8.91
C VAL A 242 34.02 10.46 7.97
N GLU A 243 35.36 10.41 8.02
CA GLU A 243 36.17 11.23 7.10
C GLU A 243 36.01 10.78 5.64
N HIS A 244 35.75 9.50 5.39
CA HIS A 244 35.45 9.02 4.04
C HIS A 244 34.09 9.54 3.52
N LEU A 245 33.09 9.64 4.40
CA LEU A 245 31.83 10.29 4.10
C LEU A 245 32.05 11.80 3.85
N ASP A 246 32.91 12.46 4.61
CA ASP A 246 33.29 13.86 4.38
C ASP A 246 33.90 14.08 2.99
N ASP A 247 34.77 13.18 2.53
CA ASP A 247 35.33 13.21 1.17
C ASP A 247 34.23 13.19 0.09
N SER A 248 33.17 12.41 0.30
CA SER A 248 31.99 12.38 -0.58
C SER A 248 31.30 13.75 -0.67
N ILE A 249 31.13 14.43 0.46
CA ILE A 249 30.54 15.78 0.51
C ILE A 249 31.39 16.76 -0.30
N GLY A 250 32.72 16.72 -0.14
CA GLY A 250 33.64 17.56 -0.91
C GLY A 250 33.53 17.32 -2.42
N ARG A 251 33.40 16.06 -2.85
CA ARG A 251 33.21 15.71 -4.27
C ARG A 251 31.89 16.25 -4.82
N LEU A 252 30.80 16.16 -4.06
CA LEU A 252 29.49 16.66 -4.45
C LEU A 252 29.48 18.19 -4.59
N THR A 253 30.02 18.92 -3.61
CA THR A 253 30.11 20.39 -3.68
C THR A 253 30.98 20.84 -4.85
N ASN A 254 32.12 20.17 -5.07
CA ASN A 254 32.99 20.46 -6.21
C ASN A 254 32.27 20.20 -7.55
N ALA A 255 31.46 19.16 -7.66
CA ALA A 255 30.68 18.90 -8.88
C ALA A 255 29.62 19.99 -9.13
N LEU A 256 28.98 20.50 -8.07
CA LEU A 256 28.04 21.63 -8.18
C LEU A 256 28.73 22.93 -8.60
N GLU A 257 29.94 23.19 -8.10
CA GLU A 257 30.76 24.34 -8.51
C GLU A 257 31.20 24.20 -9.98
N GLN A 258 31.72 23.05 -10.37
CA GLN A 258 32.16 22.77 -11.75
C GLN A 258 31.03 22.87 -12.78
N THR A 259 29.80 22.53 -12.38
CA THR A 259 28.61 22.64 -13.24
C THR A 259 27.92 24.00 -13.15
N GLY A 260 28.41 24.92 -12.30
CA GLY A 260 27.80 26.25 -12.11
C GLY A 260 26.45 26.25 -11.39
N GLN A 261 26.06 25.13 -10.76
CA GLN A 261 24.75 24.95 -10.12
C GLN A 261 24.74 25.32 -8.63
N ARG A 262 25.92 25.51 -8.03
CA ARG A 262 26.12 25.71 -6.57
C ARG A 262 25.25 26.81 -5.96
N GLU A 263 25.13 27.96 -6.62
CA GLU A 263 24.41 29.14 -6.10
C GLU A 263 22.90 28.88 -5.95
N ASN A 264 22.31 28.13 -6.88
CA ASN A 264 20.87 27.83 -6.92
C ASN A 264 20.57 26.38 -6.51
N THR A 265 21.35 25.81 -5.60
CA THR A 265 21.13 24.46 -5.07
C THR A 265 21.00 24.52 -3.55
N ILE A 266 19.91 23.97 -3.03
CA ILE A 266 19.73 23.68 -1.60
C ILE A 266 20.43 22.35 -1.32
N ILE A 267 21.46 22.39 -0.49
CA ILE A 267 22.13 21.19 0.02
C ILE A 267 21.66 21.00 1.46
N ILE A 268 21.08 19.83 1.76
CA ILE A 268 20.66 19.45 3.12
C ILE A 268 21.49 18.24 3.53
N PHE A 269 22.20 18.36 4.64
CA PHE A 269 22.86 17.25 5.31
C PHE A 269 22.10 16.95 6.60
N LEU A 270 21.66 15.71 6.79
CA LEU A 270 20.87 15.25 7.93
C LEU A 270 21.25 13.81 8.29
N ALA A 271 21.19 13.43 9.56
CA ALA A 271 21.23 12.01 9.98
C ALA A 271 19.82 11.49 10.29
N ASP A 272 19.54 10.21 10.05
CA ASP A 272 18.19 9.66 10.21
C ASP A 272 17.81 9.32 11.66
N ASN A 273 18.78 9.17 12.56
CA ASN A 273 18.61 9.07 14.00
C ASN A 273 19.94 9.37 14.70
N GLY A 274 19.88 9.47 16.03
CA GLY A 274 21.07 9.60 16.86
C GLY A 274 22.10 8.48 16.64
N GLY A 275 23.34 8.76 17.03
CA GLY A 275 24.44 7.81 16.89
C GLY A 275 24.22 6.55 17.74
N VAL A 276 24.76 5.43 17.28
CA VAL A 276 24.84 4.20 18.08
C VAL A 276 25.90 4.41 19.16
N ASP A 277 25.47 4.83 20.34
CA ASP A 277 26.34 4.94 21.49
C ASP A 277 26.58 3.55 22.10
N THR A 278 25.50 2.89 22.50
CA THR A 278 25.53 1.65 23.26
C THR A 278 24.50 0.69 22.70
N ARG A 279 24.94 -0.52 22.37
CA ARG A 279 24.07 -1.65 22.01
C ARG A 279 24.03 -2.65 23.16
N TYR A 280 22.85 -3.11 23.52
CA TYR A 280 22.66 -4.06 24.63
C TYR A 280 22.48 -5.50 24.15
N GLU A 281 22.78 -6.44 25.04
CA GLU A 281 22.34 -7.83 24.91
C GLU A 281 20.81 -7.90 24.98
N ASN A 282 20.19 -8.62 24.05
CA ASN A 282 18.73 -8.74 23.96
C ASN A 282 18.21 -10.17 24.22
N LYS A 283 19.12 -11.09 24.60
CA LYS A 283 18.85 -12.50 24.95
C LYS A 283 20.03 -13.06 25.73
N GLN A 284 19.79 -14.14 26.49
CA GLN A 284 20.87 -14.88 27.15
C GLN A 284 21.71 -15.68 26.13
N ALA A 285 22.89 -16.13 26.57
CA ALA A 285 23.84 -16.88 25.73
C ALA A 285 23.25 -18.21 25.20
N ASP A 286 22.34 -18.83 25.94
CA ASP A 286 21.62 -20.06 25.56
C ASP A 286 20.41 -19.79 24.65
N GLY A 287 20.13 -18.52 24.31
CA GLY A 287 19.00 -18.10 23.49
C GLY A 287 17.69 -17.89 24.25
N SER A 288 17.68 -18.07 25.58
CA SER A 288 16.49 -17.82 26.41
C SER A 288 16.22 -16.31 26.61
N PRO A 289 14.97 -15.93 26.99
CA PRO A 289 14.62 -14.54 27.29
C PRO A 289 15.52 -13.95 28.40
N LEU A 290 15.71 -12.63 28.39
CA LEU A 290 16.53 -11.95 29.40
C LEU A 290 15.98 -12.10 30.82
N ASP A 291 16.90 -12.28 31.78
CA ASP A 291 16.62 -12.21 33.21
C ASP A 291 16.42 -10.74 33.63
N LEU A 292 15.16 -10.33 33.74
CA LEU A 292 14.77 -8.96 34.10
C LEU A 292 15.21 -8.54 35.51
N ALA A 293 15.64 -9.47 36.36
CA ALA A 293 16.21 -9.13 37.67
C ALA A 293 17.64 -8.59 37.58
N LYS A 294 18.27 -8.65 36.40
CA LYS A 294 19.62 -8.15 36.16
C LYS A 294 19.60 -6.96 35.20
N PRO A 295 20.56 -6.02 35.35
CA PRO A 295 20.78 -4.98 34.37
C PRO A 295 21.10 -5.54 32.98
N LEU A 296 20.74 -4.80 31.93
CA LEU A 296 21.20 -5.10 30.58
C LEU A 296 22.72 -4.98 30.49
N VAL A 297 23.34 -5.92 29.77
CA VAL A 297 24.78 -5.94 29.54
C VAL A 297 25.09 -5.23 28.22
N VAL A 298 26.12 -4.39 28.24
CA VAL A 298 26.63 -3.72 27.03
C VAL A 298 27.31 -4.74 26.13
N ARG A 299 26.86 -4.80 24.88
CA ARG A 299 27.40 -5.66 23.83
C ARG A 299 28.46 -4.95 22.99
N ASP A 300 28.20 -3.69 22.64
CA ASP A 300 29.06 -2.89 21.77
C ASP A 300 28.90 -1.41 22.11
N GLN A 301 29.99 -0.66 22.00
CA GLN A 301 30.04 0.77 22.28
C GLN A 301 31.04 1.43 21.31
N GLN A 302 30.54 2.25 20.38
CA GLN A 302 31.35 2.76 19.26
C GLN A 302 31.60 4.28 19.32
N LEU A 303 30.68 5.04 19.92
CA LEU A 303 30.76 6.48 20.07
C LEU A 303 30.02 6.93 21.35
N GLU A 304 30.24 8.16 21.78
CA GLU A 304 29.41 8.83 22.78
C GLU A 304 28.60 9.94 22.11
N ASN A 305 27.31 10.06 22.43
CA ASN A 305 26.48 11.19 22.01
C ASN A 305 26.60 12.40 22.97
N PHE A 306 27.55 12.35 23.90
CA PHE A 306 27.76 13.38 24.93
C PHE A 306 27.81 14.80 24.33
N PRO A 307 27.14 15.80 24.93
CA PRO A 307 26.44 15.76 26.23
C PRO A 307 25.01 15.21 26.15
N LEU A 308 24.54 14.74 25.00
CA LEU A 308 23.18 14.23 24.85
C LEU A 308 23.09 12.82 25.42
N ARG A 309 21.96 12.52 26.07
CA ARG A 309 21.75 11.24 26.77
C ARG A 309 21.28 10.15 25.82
N GLU A 310 21.85 8.95 25.99
CA GLU A 310 21.64 7.76 25.14
C GLU A 310 21.94 7.99 23.64
N GLY A 311 21.46 7.08 22.79
CA GLY A 311 21.59 7.14 21.34
C GLY A 311 20.44 6.48 20.61
N LYS A 312 20.73 5.91 19.44
CA LYS A 312 19.76 5.20 18.59
C LYS A 312 18.76 4.37 19.40
N GLY A 313 17.49 4.47 19.04
CA GLY A 313 16.37 3.78 19.68
C GLY A 313 15.80 4.49 20.91
N SER A 314 16.50 5.48 21.46
CA SER A 314 16.08 6.21 22.66
C SER A 314 15.27 7.47 22.36
N MET A 315 14.29 7.79 23.21
CA MET A 315 13.56 9.07 23.20
C MET A 315 14.30 10.23 23.89
N TYR A 316 15.42 9.94 24.54
CA TYR A 316 16.34 10.96 25.05
C TYR A 316 17.03 11.71 23.89
N GLU A 317 17.55 12.91 24.15
CA GLU A 317 18.11 13.83 23.16
C GLU A 317 19.15 13.16 22.27
N GLY A 318 19.96 12.24 22.79
CA GLY A 318 21.00 11.59 22.00
C GLY A 318 20.46 10.62 20.94
N GLY A 319 19.21 10.17 21.06
CA GLY A 319 18.55 9.32 20.07
C GLY A 319 17.75 10.06 19.00
N ILE A 320 17.22 11.24 19.32
CA ILE A 320 16.32 12.00 18.42
C ILE A 320 16.94 13.29 17.87
N ARG A 321 18.00 13.84 18.47
CA ARG A 321 18.66 15.07 18.02
C ARG A 321 19.87 14.73 17.15
N VAL A 322 19.93 15.33 15.97
CA VAL A 322 20.88 14.95 14.91
C VAL A 322 21.61 16.16 14.32
N PRO A 323 22.78 15.95 13.69
CA PRO A 323 23.41 17.01 12.92
C PRO A 323 22.54 17.37 11.71
N CYS A 324 22.27 18.66 11.54
CA CYS A 324 21.60 19.23 10.38
C CYS A 324 22.33 20.48 9.85
N ILE A 325 22.73 20.45 8.58
CA ILE A 325 23.34 21.58 7.89
C ILE A 325 22.56 21.85 6.62
N VAL A 326 22.22 23.12 6.37
CA VAL A 326 21.56 23.56 5.15
C VAL A 326 22.39 24.64 4.51
N SER A 327 22.73 24.49 3.24
CA SER A 327 23.42 25.51 2.48
C SER A 327 22.63 25.85 1.23
N TRP A 328 22.36 27.14 1.04
CA TRP A 328 21.75 27.69 -0.16
C TRP A 328 22.26 29.13 -0.35
N PRO A 329 23.38 29.34 -1.07
CA PRO A 329 24.11 30.61 -1.09
C PRO A 329 23.27 31.81 -1.51
N LYS A 330 22.31 31.61 -2.43
CA LYS A 330 21.39 32.65 -2.89
C LYS A 330 20.42 33.17 -1.82
N THR A 331 20.19 32.41 -0.75
CA THR A 331 19.13 32.70 0.25
C THR A 331 19.65 32.75 1.68
N ILE A 332 20.53 31.83 2.06
CA ILE A 332 21.00 31.66 3.44
C ILE A 332 22.27 32.47 3.66
N LEU A 333 22.28 33.28 4.71
CA LEU A 333 23.49 33.95 5.19
C LEU A 333 24.52 32.90 5.65
N THR A 334 25.75 33.05 5.17
CA THR A 334 26.85 32.12 5.45
C THR A 334 27.22 32.10 6.94
N GLY A 335 27.59 30.93 7.45
CA GLY A 335 28.12 30.73 8.79
C GLY A 335 27.10 30.93 9.92
N THR A 336 25.81 30.81 9.63
CA THR A 336 24.75 31.06 10.61
C THR A 336 24.42 29.82 11.45
N VAL A 337 24.01 30.05 12.70
CA VAL A 337 23.57 28.99 13.61
C VAL A 337 22.14 29.27 14.06
N SER A 338 21.25 28.32 13.82
CA SER A 338 19.86 28.38 14.27
C SER A 338 19.64 27.44 15.45
N ARG A 339 19.05 27.97 16.53
CA ARG A 339 18.59 27.20 17.70
C ARG A 339 17.10 26.91 17.66
N GLN A 340 16.45 27.25 16.56
CA GLN A 340 15.01 27.04 16.42
C GLN A 340 14.77 25.53 16.24
N PRO A 341 13.86 24.93 17.03
CA PRO A 341 13.64 23.50 16.97
C PRO A 341 12.91 23.12 15.67
N ILE A 342 13.50 22.20 14.91
CA ILE A 342 12.96 21.67 13.66
C ILE A 342 12.78 20.16 13.77
N HIS A 343 11.84 19.60 13.02
CA HIS A 343 11.55 18.16 12.97
C HIS A 343 11.59 17.66 11.53
N VAL A 344 11.91 16.37 11.31
CA VAL A 344 12.02 15.79 9.96
C VAL A 344 10.81 16.01 9.07
N VAL A 345 9.60 16.12 9.65
CA VAL A 345 8.36 16.38 8.90
C VAL A 345 8.35 17.75 8.22
N ASP A 346 9.20 18.69 8.66
CA ASP A 346 9.30 20.04 8.12
C ASP A 346 9.94 20.10 6.74
N TRP A 347 10.75 19.11 6.38
CA TRP A 347 11.37 19.06 5.05
C TRP A 347 10.33 18.94 3.95
N PHE A 348 9.20 18.29 4.22
CA PHE A 348 8.11 18.16 3.26
C PHE A 348 7.56 19.54 2.81
N PRO A 349 6.95 20.36 3.69
CA PRO A 349 6.49 21.71 3.32
C PRO A 349 7.62 22.60 2.83
N THR A 350 8.81 22.52 3.43
CA THR A 350 9.94 23.39 3.06
C THR A 350 10.35 23.21 1.61
N LEU A 351 10.48 21.96 1.17
CA LEU A 351 10.93 21.67 -0.20
C LEU A 351 9.84 21.97 -1.23
N LEU A 352 8.57 21.78 -0.88
CA LEU A 352 7.46 22.14 -1.74
C LEU A 352 7.31 23.65 -1.88
N ASP A 353 7.43 24.41 -0.78
CA ASP A 353 7.45 25.87 -0.82
C ASP A 353 8.63 26.39 -1.64
N ALA A 354 9.83 25.83 -1.46
CA ALA A 354 11.01 26.19 -2.24
C ALA A 354 10.81 25.92 -3.75
N ALA A 355 10.07 24.87 -4.09
CA ALA A 355 9.68 24.52 -5.45
C ALA A 355 8.48 25.33 -5.98
N GLY A 356 7.82 26.14 -5.14
CA GLY A 356 6.60 26.86 -5.48
C GLY A 356 5.37 25.97 -5.68
N VAL A 357 5.32 24.83 -4.98
CA VAL A 357 4.25 23.83 -5.05
C VAL A 357 3.31 24.02 -3.86
N LYS A 358 2.02 24.19 -4.12
CA LYS A 358 0.99 24.20 -3.08
C LYS A 358 0.36 22.82 -2.96
N THR A 359 0.14 22.36 -1.73
CA THR A 359 -0.58 21.11 -1.46
C THR A 359 -1.84 21.39 -0.65
N ASN A 360 -2.89 20.61 -0.93
CA ASN A 360 -4.16 20.65 -0.18
C ASN A 360 -4.24 19.51 0.85
N ALA A 361 -3.19 18.69 0.97
CA ALA A 361 -3.17 17.55 1.88
C ALA A 361 -2.53 17.97 3.20
N PRO A 362 -2.98 17.47 4.35
CA PRO A 362 -2.39 17.85 5.62
C PRO A 362 -0.92 17.49 5.69
N GLU A 363 -0.19 18.43 6.27
CA GLU A 363 1.22 18.38 6.53
C GLU A 363 1.37 18.53 8.04
N ASP A 364 2.11 17.62 8.65
CA ASP A 364 2.39 17.74 10.09
C ASP A 364 3.54 18.74 10.35
N GLY A 365 4.36 19.00 9.32
CA GLY A 365 5.48 19.92 9.37
C GLY A 365 5.13 21.38 9.09
N GLN A 366 6.11 22.24 9.30
CA GLN A 366 6.06 23.64 8.87
C GLN A 366 7.26 23.99 8.00
N SER A 367 7.07 24.91 7.06
CA SER A 367 8.14 25.37 6.17
C SER A 367 9.25 26.08 6.94
N LEU A 368 10.50 25.72 6.65
CA LEU A 368 11.72 26.27 7.24
C LEU A 368 12.27 27.48 6.45
N LEU A 369 11.62 27.87 5.35
CA LEU A 369 12.05 29.03 4.56
C LEU A 369 12.18 30.33 5.37
N PRO A 370 11.31 30.65 6.35
CA PRO A 370 11.53 31.79 7.24
C PRO A 370 12.86 31.69 7.99
N ALA A 371 13.19 30.51 8.54
CA ALA A 371 14.45 30.29 9.24
C ALA A 371 15.66 30.50 8.30
N PHE A 372 15.57 30.07 7.04
CA PHE A 372 16.63 30.29 6.04
C PHE A 372 16.89 31.78 5.77
N ARG A 373 15.89 32.64 5.96
CA ARG A 373 15.99 34.10 5.86
C ARG A 373 16.36 34.78 7.17
N GLY A 374 16.65 34.02 8.23
CA GLY A 374 16.94 34.52 9.58
C GLY A 374 15.71 34.95 10.38
N GLU A 375 14.51 34.63 9.90
CA GLU A 375 13.24 34.93 10.58
C GLU A 375 12.94 33.85 11.65
N SER A 376 12.07 34.18 12.60
CA SER A 376 11.56 33.21 13.57
C SER A 376 10.46 32.34 12.96
N LEU A 377 10.54 31.04 13.21
CA LEU A 377 9.48 30.09 12.92
C LEU A 377 8.33 30.27 13.93
N PRO A 378 7.08 29.98 13.53
CA PRO A 378 5.97 29.92 14.46
C PRO A 378 6.24 28.96 15.62
N GLU A 379 5.86 29.36 16.83
CA GLU A 379 5.96 28.51 18.00
C GLU A 379 4.98 27.34 17.87
N ARG A 380 5.47 26.12 18.13
CA ARG A 380 4.66 24.90 18.12
C ARG A 380 5.27 23.86 19.04
N ALA A 381 4.47 22.84 19.35
CA ALA A 381 4.99 21.63 19.98
C ALA A 381 5.58 20.69 18.93
N LEU A 382 6.64 19.97 19.30
CA LEU A 382 7.17 18.83 18.54
C LEU A 382 6.78 17.53 19.22
N TYR A 383 6.56 16.48 18.44
CA TYR A 383 6.02 15.22 18.93
C TYR A 383 6.74 14.00 18.37
N TRP A 384 6.85 12.97 19.20
CA TRP A 384 7.39 11.66 18.84
C TRP A 384 6.49 10.56 19.38
N TYR A 385 6.33 9.51 18.58
CA TYR A 385 5.51 8.35 18.93
C TYR A 385 6.22 7.06 18.52
N MET A 386 6.64 6.28 19.51
CA MET A 386 7.36 5.02 19.33
C MET A 386 6.82 3.96 20.31
N PRO A 387 5.67 3.38 19.98
CA PRO A 387 4.95 2.48 20.88
C PRO A 387 5.47 1.03 20.77
N LEU A 388 6.78 0.84 20.92
CA LEU A 388 7.46 -0.43 20.63
C LEU A 388 8.44 -0.85 21.72
N TYR A 389 8.73 -2.14 21.78
CA TYR A 389 9.85 -2.68 22.53
C TYR A 389 11.03 -2.99 21.59
N ASP A 390 12.20 -2.45 21.89
CA ASP A 390 13.44 -2.80 21.20
C ASP A 390 14.58 -2.89 22.20
N LEU A 391 14.71 -4.08 22.77
CA LEU A 391 15.66 -4.37 23.85
C LEU A 391 17.12 -4.26 23.40
N LEU A 392 17.40 -4.24 22.09
CA LEU A 392 18.74 -3.94 21.58
C LEU A 392 19.20 -2.52 21.96
N TRP A 393 18.25 -1.62 22.18
CA TRP A 393 18.45 -0.20 22.49
C TRP A 393 17.85 0.20 23.83
N ALA A 394 17.47 -0.76 24.68
CA ALA A 394 16.70 -0.51 25.91
C ALA A 394 15.41 0.32 25.68
N ALA A 395 14.84 0.23 24.47
CA ALA A 395 13.65 0.99 24.10
C ALA A 395 12.38 0.28 24.56
N THR A 396 11.45 1.07 25.07
CA THR A 396 10.13 0.64 25.54
C THR A 396 9.06 1.59 25.01
N PRO A 397 7.77 1.18 24.97
CA PRO A 397 6.71 1.98 24.37
C PRO A 397 6.63 3.36 24.99
N SER A 398 6.91 4.39 24.19
CA SER A 398 7.03 5.76 24.67
C SER A 398 6.58 6.80 23.65
N ALA A 399 6.27 7.99 24.15
CA ALA A 399 5.98 9.16 23.36
C ALA A 399 6.54 10.42 24.03
N VAL A 400 6.78 11.45 23.21
CA VAL A 400 7.40 12.71 23.66
C VAL A 400 6.61 13.88 23.13
N VAL A 401 6.49 14.92 23.95
CA VAL A 401 6.13 16.27 23.51
C VAL A 401 7.18 17.27 23.98
N ARG A 402 7.65 18.13 23.06
CA ARG A 402 8.50 19.28 23.37
C ARG A 402 7.74 20.58 23.15
N GLU A 403 7.64 21.41 24.17
CA GLU A 403 7.08 22.78 24.13
C GLU A 403 8.15 23.79 24.54
N GLY A 404 8.74 24.47 23.55
CA GLY A 404 9.87 25.38 23.77
C GLY A 404 11.05 24.65 24.44
N ASP A 405 11.41 25.07 25.65
CA ASP A 405 12.51 24.47 26.42
C ASP A 405 12.08 23.21 27.19
N TRP A 406 10.80 22.89 27.26
CA TRP A 406 10.28 21.79 28.08
C TRP A 406 10.07 20.54 27.24
N LYS A 407 10.57 19.41 27.72
CA LYS A 407 10.38 18.09 27.09
C LYS A 407 9.77 17.14 28.10
N LEU A 408 8.63 16.57 27.74
CA LEU A 408 7.95 15.52 28.50
C LEU A 408 8.16 14.20 27.77
N ILE A 409 8.60 13.17 28.49
CA ILE A 409 8.67 11.79 28.01
C ILE A 409 7.68 10.96 28.83
N GLU A 410 6.81 10.23 28.16
CA GLU A 410 5.94 9.24 28.79
C GLU A 410 6.29 7.85 28.27
N PHE A 411 6.62 6.96 29.21
CA PHE A 411 6.76 5.53 29.01
C PHE A 411 5.44 4.88 29.43
N PHE A 412 4.72 4.26 28.49
CA PHE A 412 3.35 3.78 28.68
C PHE A 412 3.24 2.49 29.52
N GLY A 413 4.38 1.95 29.95
CA GLY A 413 4.47 0.83 30.88
C GLY A 413 5.93 0.66 31.26
N ASP A 414 6.50 -0.48 30.95
CA ASP A 414 7.87 -0.81 31.37
C ASP A 414 8.90 0.21 30.89
N TRP A 415 9.98 0.36 31.65
CA TRP A 415 11.07 1.28 31.33
C TRP A 415 12.39 0.79 31.94
N TYR A 416 13.50 1.36 31.47
CA TYR A 416 14.84 1.10 31.99
C TYR A 416 15.40 2.32 32.70
N ASP A 417 16.01 2.15 33.87
CA ASP A 417 16.71 3.23 34.56
C ASP A 417 18.10 3.52 33.96
N GLU A 418 18.81 4.48 34.56
CA GLU A 418 20.18 4.85 34.19
C GLU A 418 21.19 3.70 34.31
N ASN A 419 20.95 2.74 35.20
CA ASN A 419 21.76 1.54 35.36
C ASN A 419 21.30 0.41 34.43
N LYS A 420 20.35 0.68 33.52
CA LYS A 420 19.70 -0.31 32.64
C LYS A 420 19.05 -1.46 33.40
N GLN A 421 18.61 -1.19 34.62
CA GLN A 421 17.71 -2.08 35.36
C GLN A 421 16.29 -1.88 34.83
N TYR A 422 15.60 -3.00 34.58
CA TYR A 422 14.23 -3.00 34.11
C TYR A 422 13.25 -2.74 35.26
N HIS A 423 12.27 -1.87 35.01
CA HIS A 423 11.19 -1.52 35.92
C HIS A 423 9.84 -1.71 35.25
N ARG A 424 8.85 -2.21 36.01
CA ARG A 424 7.48 -2.38 35.53
C ARG A 424 6.62 -1.16 35.83
N GLY A 425 5.66 -0.90 34.94
CA GLY A 425 4.65 0.14 35.10
C GLY A 425 5.12 1.50 34.60
N SER A 426 4.16 2.33 34.18
CA SER A 426 4.42 3.59 33.46
C SER A 426 5.33 4.55 34.22
N ARG A 427 6.19 5.24 33.48
CA ARG A 427 7.02 6.34 33.99
C ARG A 427 6.79 7.59 33.16
N LEU A 428 6.86 8.73 33.82
CA LEU A 428 6.81 10.03 33.17
C LEU A 428 7.98 10.86 33.68
N GLU A 429 8.62 11.57 32.77
CA GLU A 429 9.76 12.43 33.04
C GLU A 429 9.57 13.79 32.37
N LEU A 430 10.01 14.85 33.04
CA LEU A 430 9.97 16.21 32.52
C LEU A 430 11.34 16.86 32.66
N TYR A 431 11.85 17.40 31.55
CA TYR A 431 13.14 18.08 31.48
C TYR A 431 13.00 19.51 30.96
N ASN A 432 13.93 20.37 31.37
CA ASN A 432 14.12 21.69 30.80
C ASN A 432 15.44 21.73 30.00
N LEU A 433 15.35 21.58 28.68
CA LEU A 433 16.49 21.42 27.78
C LEU A 433 17.40 22.64 27.69
N ARG A 434 16.93 23.84 28.06
CA ARG A 434 17.78 25.04 28.12
C ARG A 434 18.86 24.89 29.19
N ASN A 435 18.51 24.29 30.32
CA ASN A 435 19.38 24.19 31.49
C ASN A 435 19.93 22.77 31.71
N ASP A 436 19.31 21.76 31.09
CA ASP A 436 19.64 20.35 31.23
C ASP A 436 19.46 19.62 29.88
N VAL A 437 20.34 19.92 28.92
CA VAL A 437 20.35 19.24 27.62
C VAL A 437 20.72 17.76 27.72
N SER A 438 21.34 17.37 28.83
CA SER A 438 21.75 16.00 29.15
C SER A 438 20.64 15.19 29.83
N GLU A 439 19.47 15.78 30.08
CA GLU A 439 18.31 15.11 30.68
C GLU A 439 18.67 14.30 31.94
N THR A 440 19.48 14.92 32.79
CA THR A 440 20.00 14.33 34.03
C THR A 440 19.10 14.56 35.23
N ARG A 441 18.22 15.57 35.15
CA ARG A 441 17.38 15.98 36.27
C ARG A 441 15.91 16.00 35.86
N ASP A 442 15.20 14.92 36.17
CA ASP A 442 13.75 14.88 36.09
C ASP A 442 13.13 15.87 37.11
N VAL A 443 12.35 16.81 36.61
CA VAL A 443 11.64 17.82 37.41
C VAL A 443 10.12 17.62 37.39
N SER A 444 9.63 16.46 36.92
CA SER A 444 8.21 16.11 36.84
C SER A 444 7.45 16.35 38.15
N GLY A 445 8.00 15.89 39.28
CA GLY A 445 7.42 16.08 40.62
C GLY A 445 7.41 17.53 41.12
N GLN A 446 8.21 18.42 40.53
CA GLN A 446 8.25 19.84 40.87
C GLN A 446 7.24 20.67 40.06
N PHE A 447 6.80 20.17 38.90
CA PHE A 447 5.90 20.89 38.00
C PHE A 447 4.69 20.04 37.56
N PRO A 448 3.87 19.55 38.50
CA PRO A 448 2.76 18.63 38.21
C PRO A 448 1.72 19.22 37.24
N ASP A 449 1.42 20.52 37.33
CA ASP A 449 0.46 21.18 36.43
C ASP A 449 0.96 21.23 34.98
N ARG A 450 2.28 21.44 34.79
CA ARG A 450 2.90 21.41 33.46
C ARG A 450 2.88 20.00 32.89
N VAL A 451 3.21 19.01 33.72
CA VAL A 451 3.13 17.59 33.36
C VAL A 451 1.72 17.24 32.88
N ALA A 452 0.70 17.57 33.67
CA ALA A 452 -0.69 17.27 33.32
C ALA A 452 -1.10 17.87 31.97
N ARG A 453 -0.79 19.16 31.74
CA ARG A 453 -1.10 19.86 30.49
C ARG A 453 -0.37 19.26 29.29
N MET A 454 0.94 19.05 29.40
CA MET A 454 1.75 18.51 28.31
C MET A 454 1.34 17.07 27.99
N ARG A 455 1.05 16.26 29.02
CA ARG A 455 0.58 14.87 28.86
C ARG A 455 -0.76 14.83 28.14
N GLN A 456 -1.73 15.65 28.57
CA GLN A 456 -3.01 15.75 27.88
C GLN A 456 -2.83 16.12 26.40
N LYS A 457 -1.99 17.12 26.13
CA LYS A 457 -1.70 17.54 24.75
C LYS A 457 -1.04 16.44 23.93
N LEU A 458 -0.14 15.66 24.53
CA LEU A 458 0.51 14.51 23.89
C LEU A 458 -0.52 13.43 23.53
N HIS A 459 -1.42 13.08 24.45
CA HIS A 459 -2.46 12.07 24.21
C HIS A 459 -3.46 12.52 23.14
N SER A 460 -3.94 13.77 23.22
CA SER A 460 -4.81 14.34 22.19
C SER A 460 -4.13 14.33 20.81
N TRP A 461 -2.85 14.70 20.73
CA TRP A 461 -2.11 14.66 19.46
C TRP A 461 -1.96 13.22 18.90
N ILE A 462 -1.74 12.21 19.76
CA ILE A 462 -1.70 10.80 19.34
C ILE A 462 -3.05 10.39 18.73
N GLU A 463 -4.15 10.77 19.38
CA GLU A 463 -5.52 10.47 18.93
C GLU A 463 -5.86 11.23 17.63
N ASP A 464 -5.50 12.50 17.51
CA ASP A 464 -5.68 13.34 16.31
C ASP A 464 -4.89 12.81 15.09
N CYS A 465 -3.79 12.10 15.34
CA CYS A 465 -3.04 11.38 14.30
C CYS A 465 -3.74 10.10 13.83
N GLY A 466 -4.80 9.65 14.51
CA GLY A 466 -5.46 8.37 14.29
C GLY A 466 -4.73 7.18 14.91
N ALA A 467 -3.79 7.43 15.84
CA ALA A 467 -3.13 6.39 16.63
C ALA A 467 -3.82 6.24 17.99
N SER A 468 -3.45 5.18 18.73
CA SER A 468 -3.98 4.90 20.06
C SER A 468 -2.88 4.96 21.08
N VAL A 469 -3.10 5.64 22.21
CA VAL A 469 -2.21 5.52 23.38
C VAL A 469 -2.05 4.03 23.74
N PRO A 470 -0.82 3.50 23.87
CA PRO A 470 -0.58 2.10 24.20
C PRO A 470 -1.30 1.67 25.49
N ARG A 471 -1.77 0.43 25.51
CA ARG A 471 -2.57 -0.15 26.61
C ARG A 471 -1.93 -1.44 27.10
N GLU A 472 -2.40 -1.95 28.23
CA GLU A 472 -2.02 -3.27 28.72
C GLU A 472 -2.22 -4.35 27.65
N ASN A 473 -1.26 -5.27 27.56
CA ASN A 473 -1.30 -6.35 26.61
C ASN A 473 -2.19 -7.50 27.12
N PRO A 474 -3.30 -7.83 26.43
CA PRO A 474 -4.15 -8.96 26.82
C PRO A 474 -3.44 -10.32 26.69
N HIS A 475 -2.29 -10.37 26.02
CA HIS A 475 -1.44 -11.55 25.86
C HIS A 475 -0.16 -11.50 26.70
N PHE A 476 -0.09 -10.64 27.73
CA PHE A 476 1.06 -10.56 28.61
C PHE A 476 1.41 -11.93 29.22
N ASP A 477 2.67 -12.34 29.07
CA ASP A 477 3.23 -13.53 29.71
C ASP A 477 4.56 -13.15 30.37
N PRO A 478 4.64 -13.13 31.72
CA PRO A 478 5.83 -12.67 32.43
C PRO A 478 7.07 -13.56 32.19
N LEU A 479 6.91 -14.81 31.77
CA LEU A 479 8.03 -15.70 31.42
C LEU A 479 8.54 -15.45 29.98
N ARG A 480 7.76 -14.75 29.16
CA ARG A 480 8.05 -14.47 27.75
C ARG A 480 8.07 -12.97 27.44
N ALA A 481 7.95 -12.11 28.45
CA ALA A 481 7.79 -10.66 28.27
C ALA A 481 8.96 -10.01 27.52
N THR A 482 10.16 -10.57 27.61
CA THR A 482 11.36 -10.12 26.89
C THR A 482 11.64 -10.89 25.61
N LEU A 483 10.76 -11.82 25.23
CA LEU A 483 10.91 -12.58 23.99
C LEU A 483 10.59 -11.67 22.79
N SER A 484 11.65 -11.20 22.14
CA SER A 484 11.55 -10.55 20.83
C SER A 484 11.45 -11.59 19.73
N THR A 485 10.49 -11.45 18.82
CA THR A 485 10.30 -12.35 17.67
C THR A 485 10.08 -11.59 16.37
N ARG A 486 10.55 -12.16 15.26
CA ARG A 486 10.19 -11.74 13.89
C ARG A 486 8.94 -12.43 13.37
N GLU A 487 8.53 -13.52 14.02
CA GLU A 487 7.29 -14.20 13.71
C GLU A 487 6.13 -13.51 14.43
N LYS A 488 5.34 -12.74 13.69
CA LYS A 488 4.09 -12.17 14.22
C LYS A 488 3.22 -13.30 14.78
N PRO A 489 2.80 -13.28 16.06
CA PRO A 489 1.81 -14.22 16.57
C PRO A 489 0.49 -14.07 15.81
N LYS A 490 -0.36 -15.10 15.83
CA LYS A 490 -1.65 -15.11 15.11
C LYS A 490 -2.51 -13.85 15.38
N HIS A 491 -2.51 -13.33 16.61
CA HIS A 491 -3.27 -12.14 16.98
C HIS A 491 -2.70 -10.81 16.41
N LEU A 492 -1.45 -10.77 15.94
CA LEU A 492 -0.85 -9.62 15.26
C LEU A 492 -0.82 -9.76 13.72
N ARG A 493 -1.27 -10.90 13.16
CA ARG A 493 -1.21 -11.20 11.71
C ARG A 493 -2.34 -10.58 10.87
N ASN A 494 -3.47 -10.18 11.47
CA ASN A 494 -4.71 -9.88 10.74
C ASN A 494 -5.18 -8.42 10.79
N HIS A 495 -4.35 -7.47 11.20
CA HIS A 495 -4.75 -6.08 11.39
C HIS A 495 -4.10 -5.15 10.35
N VAL A 496 -4.91 -4.38 9.60
CA VAL A 496 -4.46 -3.40 8.57
C VAL A 496 -4.38 -1.99 9.16
N PHE A 497 -3.22 -1.33 9.07
CA PHE A 497 -2.99 0.01 9.63
C PHE A 497 -3.89 1.07 8.97
N ARG A 498 -4.87 1.59 9.72
CA ARG A 498 -5.76 2.70 9.32
C ARG A 498 -5.18 4.01 9.87
N GLY A 499 -4.25 4.63 9.13
CA GLY A 499 -3.78 6.00 9.45
C GLY A 499 -4.83 7.03 9.06
N SER A 500 -4.87 8.17 9.75
CA SER A 500 -5.89 9.22 9.61
C SER A 500 -6.05 9.75 8.17
N GLU A 501 -7.20 9.43 7.59
CA GLU A 501 -7.83 10.24 6.54
C GLU A 501 -8.44 11.46 7.23
N VAL A 502 -7.71 12.56 7.13
CA VAL A 502 -8.08 13.96 7.40
C VAL A 502 -9.59 14.22 7.56
N SER A 503 -10.07 14.29 8.81
CA SER A 503 -11.39 14.86 9.10
C SER A 503 -11.24 16.35 9.42
N GLN A 504 -11.92 17.21 8.64
CA GLN A 504 -12.15 18.59 9.05
C GLN A 504 -13.19 18.59 10.18
N GLN A 505 -12.87 19.20 11.33
CA GLN A 505 -13.82 19.48 12.41
C GLN A 505 -14.03 21.00 12.55
N GLU A 506 -15.29 21.38 12.80
CA GLU A 506 -15.72 22.68 13.33
C GLU A 506 -16.54 22.45 14.64
N PRO A 507 -16.76 23.48 15.47
CA PRO A 507 -16.48 23.43 16.91
C PRO A 507 -17.65 23.04 17.83
N ALA A 508 -17.27 22.76 19.08
CA ALA A 508 -18.08 22.30 20.21
C ALA A 508 -19.11 23.32 20.73
N ASP A 509 -20.21 22.80 21.30
CA ASP A 509 -21.07 23.50 22.26
C ASP A 509 -21.51 22.55 23.39
N ASP A 510 -21.80 23.16 24.53
CA ASP A 510 -21.66 22.67 25.89
C ASP A 510 -22.95 22.02 26.47
N GLY A 511 -22.79 21.07 27.41
CA GLY A 511 -23.73 20.94 28.52
C GLY A 511 -24.21 19.56 28.98
N LYS A 512 -23.59 19.08 30.09
CA LYS A 512 -24.18 18.41 31.28
C LYS A 512 -24.73 16.95 31.21
N THR A 513 -23.89 16.03 31.70
CA THR A 513 -24.05 15.02 32.79
C THR A 513 -25.32 14.13 32.89
N VAL A 514 -25.13 12.79 32.81
CA VAL A 514 -25.25 11.75 33.90
C VAL A 514 -25.51 10.33 33.30
N ILE A 515 -24.52 9.44 33.48
CA ILE A 515 -24.52 7.98 33.79
C ILE A 515 -25.66 7.06 33.27
N SER A 516 -25.32 6.09 32.41
CA SER A 516 -25.43 4.63 32.69
C SER A 516 -24.79 3.78 31.58
N ALA A 517 -24.08 2.72 31.99
CA ALA A 517 -23.37 1.79 31.12
C ALA A 517 -24.31 1.02 30.17
N ASP A 518 -23.98 1.02 28.88
CA ASP A 518 -24.32 -0.04 27.94
C ASP A 518 -23.27 -0.04 26.82
N VAL A 519 -22.61 -1.18 26.64
CA VAL A 519 -21.65 -1.42 25.56
C VAL A 519 -22.43 -1.47 24.24
N LYS A 520 -22.55 -0.33 23.55
CA LYS A 520 -23.01 -0.28 22.15
C LYS A 520 -21.91 0.30 21.27
N THR A 521 -21.36 -0.60 20.44
CA THR A 521 -20.62 -0.38 19.19
C THR A 521 -20.28 1.07 18.85
N LEU A 522 -19.00 1.43 18.90
CA LEU A 522 -18.45 2.62 18.25
C LEU A 522 -18.68 2.50 16.74
N GLN A 523 -19.78 3.07 16.26
CA GLN A 523 -20.14 3.15 14.85
C GLN A 523 -19.70 4.50 14.30
N ASP A 524 -19.11 4.47 13.11
CA ASP A 524 -18.71 5.62 12.31
C ASP A 524 -19.88 6.62 12.15
N PRO A 525 -19.69 7.93 12.40
CA PRO A 525 -20.72 8.96 12.19
C PRO A 525 -21.31 8.98 10.77
N LEU A 526 -20.53 8.67 9.72
CA LEU A 526 -21.04 8.53 8.35
C LEU A 526 -21.93 7.29 8.20
N GLN A 527 -21.61 6.18 8.89
CA GLN A 527 -22.49 5.03 8.95
C GLN A 527 -23.77 5.33 9.76
N GLN A 528 -23.70 6.16 10.80
CA GLN A 528 -24.87 6.56 11.58
C GLN A 528 -25.83 7.43 10.76
N VAL A 529 -25.31 8.41 10.00
CA VAL A 529 -26.10 9.26 9.09
C VAL A 529 -26.69 8.43 7.93
N ARG A 530 -25.93 7.49 7.34
CA ARG A 530 -26.46 6.59 6.29
C ARG A 530 -27.49 5.58 6.82
N ARG A 531 -27.30 5.05 8.03
CA ARG A 531 -28.30 4.20 8.71
C ARG A 531 -29.59 4.97 9.02
N GLN A 532 -29.50 6.28 9.23
CA GLN A 532 -30.65 7.17 9.38
C GLN A 532 -31.36 7.48 8.04
N MET A 533 -30.66 7.43 6.89
CA MET A 533 -31.24 7.66 5.54
C MET A 533 -30.80 6.61 4.49
N LYS A 534 -31.44 5.44 4.52
CA LYS A 534 -31.19 4.34 3.54
C LYS A 534 -31.54 4.78 2.10
N PRO A 535 -30.72 4.48 1.07
CA PRO A 535 -31.09 4.75 -0.31
C PRO A 535 -32.32 3.95 -0.73
N ARG A 536 -33.25 4.59 -1.44
CA ARG A 536 -34.46 3.95 -1.97
C ARG A 536 -34.13 3.32 -3.32
N VAL A 537 -34.22 1.99 -3.40
CA VAL A 537 -33.78 1.24 -4.60
C VAL A 537 -34.91 0.45 -5.24
N ILE A 538 -34.99 0.48 -6.56
CA ILE A 538 -35.70 -0.49 -7.40
C ILE A 538 -34.66 -1.29 -8.16
N ILE A 539 -34.84 -2.61 -8.21
CA ILE A 539 -34.00 -3.51 -9.00
C ILE A 539 -34.86 -4.04 -10.14
N THR A 540 -34.43 -3.81 -11.38
CA THR A 540 -34.97 -4.50 -12.55
C THR A 540 -33.95 -5.54 -12.98
N THR A 541 -34.36 -6.79 -13.18
CA THR A 541 -33.42 -7.90 -13.43
C THR A 541 -33.94 -8.85 -14.48
N ASP A 542 -33.08 -9.34 -15.36
CA ASP A 542 -33.41 -10.40 -16.32
C ASP A 542 -33.03 -11.81 -15.86
N ILE A 543 -32.87 -11.93 -14.52
CA ILE A 543 -32.66 -13.16 -13.76
C ILE A 543 -33.46 -14.34 -14.29
N ASN A 544 -32.80 -15.49 -14.34
CA ASN A 544 -33.39 -16.74 -14.81
C ASN A 544 -32.95 -17.92 -13.91
N ASP A 545 -33.74 -19.00 -13.92
CA ASP A 545 -33.55 -20.23 -13.13
C ASP A 545 -32.92 -21.38 -13.95
N GLY A 546 -32.33 -21.11 -15.11
CA GLY A 546 -31.81 -22.12 -16.06
C GLY A 546 -30.27 -22.22 -16.11
N SER A 547 -29.75 -22.97 -17.10
CA SER A 547 -28.30 -23.13 -17.39
C SER A 547 -27.65 -21.89 -18.04
N GLY A 548 -28.22 -20.71 -17.78
CA GLY A 548 -27.74 -19.43 -18.31
C GLY A 548 -26.75 -18.75 -17.35
N ASP A 549 -26.44 -17.49 -17.65
CA ASP A 549 -25.53 -16.65 -16.87
C ASP A 549 -25.92 -16.63 -15.36
N PRO A 550 -24.99 -16.98 -14.45
CA PRO A 550 -25.25 -16.96 -13.01
C PRO A 550 -25.32 -15.54 -12.40
N ASP A 551 -24.92 -14.49 -13.14
CA ASP A 551 -24.69 -13.13 -12.65
C ASP A 551 -25.83 -12.53 -11.81
N ASP A 552 -27.07 -12.52 -12.32
CA ASP A 552 -28.20 -11.91 -11.60
C ASP A 552 -28.55 -12.65 -10.31
N ARG A 553 -28.44 -13.99 -10.30
CA ARG A 553 -28.79 -14.80 -9.12
C ARG A 553 -27.82 -14.52 -7.98
N GLN A 554 -26.54 -14.44 -8.29
CA GLN A 554 -25.50 -14.13 -7.30
C GLN A 554 -25.57 -12.67 -6.86
N SER A 555 -25.84 -11.75 -7.79
CA SER A 555 -26.01 -10.33 -7.48
C SER A 555 -27.23 -10.08 -6.59
N LEU A 556 -28.33 -10.83 -6.77
CA LEU A 556 -29.50 -10.75 -5.91
C LEU A 556 -29.21 -11.28 -4.51
N CYS A 557 -28.46 -12.38 -4.37
CA CYS A 557 -28.00 -12.87 -3.06
C CYS A 557 -27.12 -11.83 -2.36
N HIS A 558 -26.21 -11.21 -3.11
CA HIS A 558 -25.35 -10.15 -2.58
C HIS A 558 -26.13 -8.93 -2.10
N LEU A 559 -27.12 -8.47 -2.87
CA LEU A 559 -28.04 -7.40 -2.46
C LEU A 559 -28.74 -7.72 -1.13
N LEU A 560 -29.20 -8.97 -0.96
CA LEU A 560 -29.97 -9.38 0.22
C LEU A 560 -29.13 -9.38 1.51
N TRP A 561 -27.82 -9.63 1.42
CA TRP A 561 -26.90 -9.46 2.56
C TRP A 561 -26.75 -8.00 3.02
N TYR A 562 -27.13 -7.03 2.19
CA TYR A 562 -27.13 -5.60 2.51
C TYR A 562 -28.55 -5.01 2.58
N ALA A 563 -29.60 -5.84 2.70
CA ALA A 563 -30.98 -5.38 2.75
C ALA A 563 -31.30 -4.48 3.97
N ASN A 564 -30.45 -4.48 5.01
CA ASN A 564 -30.57 -3.54 6.13
C ASN A 564 -29.97 -2.16 5.84
N ASP A 565 -29.16 -1.98 4.80
CA ASP A 565 -28.62 -0.67 4.40
C ASP A 565 -29.46 -0.01 3.29
N LEU A 566 -30.39 -0.75 2.69
CA LEU A 566 -31.20 -0.31 1.56
C LEU A 566 -32.69 -0.25 1.91
N ASP A 567 -33.40 0.75 1.39
CA ASP A 567 -34.87 0.77 1.35
C ASP A 567 -35.32 0.17 0.02
N ILE A 568 -35.37 -1.17 -0.04
CA ILE A 568 -35.76 -1.92 -1.24
C ILE A 568 -37.24 -1.69 -1.52
N ARG A 569 -37.53 -0.92 -2.57
CA ARG A 569 -38.87 -0.50 -2.98
C ARG A 569 -39.53 -1.49 -3.93
N ALA A 570 -38.75 -2.09 -4.82
CA ALA A 570 -39.23 -3.14 -5.71
C ALA A 570 -38.09 -4.02 -6.23
N ILE A 571 -38.39 -5.31 -6.43
CA ILE A 571 -37.60 -6.26 -7.22
C ILE A 571 -38.49 -6.67 -8.39
N ILE A 572 -38.03 -6.42 -9.62
CA ILE A 572 -38.85 -6.52 -10.83
C ILE A 572 -38.15 -7.43 -11.85
N PRO A 573 -38.58 -8.70 -12.02
CA PRO A 573 -38.12 -9.55 -13.11
C PRO A 573 -38.63 -9.00 -14.46
N ASP A 574 -37.74 -8.52 -15.31
CA ASP A 574 -38.07 -7.76 -16.52
C ASP A 574 -38.77 -8.60 -17.61
N ARG A 575 -38.56 -9.93 -17.62
CA ARG A 575 -39.20 -10.88 -18.54
C ARG A 575 -40.58 -11.31 -18.07
N PHE A 576 -40.91 -11.11 -16.78
CA PHE A 576 -42.14 -11.58 -16.13
C PHE A 576 -42.48 -13.06 -16.38
N SER A 577 -41.50 -13.85 -16.80
CA SER A 577 -41.71 -15.26 -17.11
C SER A 577 -41.85 -16.05 -15.81
N PRO A 578 -42.57 -17.20 -15.81
CA PRO A 578 -42.62 -18.06 -14.64
C PRO A 578 -41.21 -18.45 -14.14
N ARG A 579 -40.23 -18.59 -15.04
CA ARG A 579 -38.82 -18.84 -14.73
C ARG A 579 -38.16 -17.68 -13.97
N ALA A 580 -38.30 -16.46 -14.48
CA ALA A 580 -37.73 -15.27 -13.84
C ALA A 580 -38.37 -14.99 -12.47
N ILE A 581 -39.69 -15.14 -12.37
CA ILE A 581 -40.42 -15.01 -11.11
C ILE A 581 -39.95 -16.08 -10.11
N ARG A 582 -39.77 -17.33 -10.57
CA ARG A 582 -39.22 -18.39 -9.71
C ARG A 582 -37.79 -18.07 -9.26
N ALA A 583 -36.93 -17.58 -10.14
CA ALA A 583 -35.55 -17.23 -9.78
C ALA A 583 -35.49 -16.15 -8.69
N CYS A 584 -36.32 -15.10 -8.79
CA CYS A 584 -36.46 -14.12 -7.70
C CYS A 584 -36.98 -14.76 -6.40
N ASN A 585 -37.98 -15.65 -6.50
CA ASN A 585 -38.51 -16.34 -5.33
C ASN A 585 -37.49 -17.27 -4.69
N ILE A 586 -36.61 -17.93 -5.46
CA ILE A 586 -35.54 -18.78 -4.90
C ILE A 586 -34.65 -17.95 -3.98
N ALA A 587 -34.12 -16.80 -4.44
CA ALA A 587 -33.28 -15.94 -3.61
C ALA A 587 -34.04 -15.40 -2.37
N LEU A 588 -35.32 -15.03 -2.53
CA LEU A 588 -36.14 -14.55 -1.42
C LEU A 588 -36.52 -15.65 -0.41
N ASP A 589 -36.73 -16.87 -0.87
CA ASP A 589 -37.03 -18.03 -0.04
C ASP A 589 -35.79 -18.47 0.75
N LEU A 590 -34.59 -18.43 0.13
CA LEU A 590 -33.32 -18.66 0.81
C LEU A 590 -33.05 -17.58 1.86
N TYR A 591 -33.30 -16.31 1.54
CA TYR A 591 -33.24 -15.23 2.52
C TYR A 591 -34.25 -15.44 3.66
N ALA A 592 -35.46 -15.93 3.37
CA ALA A 592 -36.45 -16.25 4.40
C ALA A 592 -35.98 -17.38 5.32
N GLN A 593 -35.33 -18.41 4.75
CA GLN A 593 -34.74 -19.50 5.51
C GLN A 593 -33.61 -18.99 6.41
N ASP A 594 -32.76 -18.12 5.90
CA ASP A 594 -31.68 -17.49 6.67
C ASP A 594 -32.20 -16.60 7.80
N VAL A 595 -33.20 -15.75 7.53
CA VAL A 595 -33.88 -14.94 8.55
C VAL A 595 -34.56 -15.82 9.59
N HIS A 596 -35.12 -16.96 9.20
CA HIS A 596 -35.76 -17.87 10.14
C HIS A 596 -34.73 -18.60 11.01
N GLN A 597 -33.66 -19.12 10.41
CA GLN A 597 -32.60 -19.86 11.11
C GLN A 597 -31.78 -18.95 12.04
N HIS A 598 -31.57 -17.69 11.66
CA HIS A 598 -30.76 -16.71 12.40
C HIS A 598 -31.60 -15.51 12.85
N GLN A 599 -32.81 -15.78 13.35
CA GLN A 599 -33.83 -14.77 13.61
C GLN A 599 -33.40 -13.66 14.57
N GLU A 600 -32.62 -13.98 15.60
CA GLU A 600 -32.14 -12.99 16.58
C GLU A 600 -31.10 -12.05 15.96
N GLN A 601 -30.18 -12.58 15.15
CA GLN A 601 -29.13 -11.83 14.47
C GLN A 601 -29.74 -10.90 13.41
N PHE A 602 -30.59 -11.41 12.51
CA PHE A 602 -31.23 -10.59 11.48
C PHE A 602 -32.13 -9.50 12.08
N ARG A 603 -32.85 -9.80 13.16
CA ARG A 603 -33.68 -8.82 13.87
C ARG A 603 -32.85 -7.75 14.56
N SER A 604 -31.79 -8.13 15.27
CA SER A 604 -30.92 -7.18 15.99
C SER A 604 -30.12 -6.28 15.03
N CYS A 605 -29.77 -6.79 13.85
CA CYS A 605 -29.10 -6.02 12.79
C CYS A 605 -30.06 -5.19 11.91
N GLY A 606 -31.37 -5.19 12.19
CA GLY A 606 -32.36 -4.33 11.53
C GLY A 606 -32.70 -4.72 10.09
N TYR A 607 -32.59 -6.01 9.75
CA TYR A 607 -32.97 -6.53 8.44
C TYR A 607 -34.49 -6.55 8.23
N PRO A 608 -34.98 -6.32 6.99
CA PRO A 608 -36.41 -6.43 6.69
C PRO A 608 -36.92 -7.86 6.88
N SER A 609 -38.19 -8.02 7.24
CA SER A 609 -38.80 -9.35 7.24
C SER A 609 -38.89 -9.91 5.83
N ALA A 610 -38.76 -11.24 5.71
CA ALA A 610 -38.93 -11.93 4.44
C ALA A 610 -40.30 -11.64 3.79
N GLU A 611 -41.36 -11.51 4.60
CA GLU A 611 -42.69 -11.14 4.14
C GLU A 611 -42.72 -9.75 3.50
N LYS A 612 -42.02 -8.75 4.07
CA LYS A 612 -41.92 -7.40 3.52
C LYS A 612 -41.28 -7.41 2.14
N LEU A 613 -40.22 -8.19 1.93
CA LEU A 613 -39.59 -8.31 0.62
C LEU A 613 -40.44 -9.11 -0.38
N ARG A 614 -41.01 -10.24 0.06
CA ARG A 614 -41.78 -11.14 -0.80
C ARG A 614 -43.11 -10.56 -1.27
N SER A 615 -43.90 -10.02 -0.34
CA SER A 615 -45.24 -9.49 -0.64
C SER A 615 -45.25 -7.98 -0.94
N GLY A 616 -44.27 -7.25 -0.40
CA GLY A 616 -44.19 -5.79 -0.50
C GLY A 616 -43.32 -5.27 -1.63
N ALA A 617 -42.28 -6.02 -2.06
CA ALA A 617 -41.30 -5.54 -3.04
C ALA A 617 -41.29 -6.32 -4.38
N LEU A 618 -41.56 -7.64 -4.41
CA LEU A 618 -41.56 -8.39 -5.67
C LEU A 618 -42.74 -8.01 -6.58
N VAL A 619 -42.47 -7.59 -7.83
CA VAL A 619 -43.51 -7.20 -8.79
C VAL A 619 -43.52 -8.13 -10.01
N THR A 620 -44.60 -8.88 -10.20
CA THR A 620 -44.66 -10.00 -11.14
C THR A 620 -45.40 -9.70 -12.46
N GLY A 621 -45.73 -8.44 -12.75
CA GLY A 621 -46.41 -8.07 -14.00
C GLY A 621 -45.97 -6.71 -14.55
N ARG A 622 -45.90 -6.60 -15.89
CA ARG A 622 -45.39 -5.40 -16.59
C ARG A 622 -46.14 -4.11 -16.26
N SER A 623 -47.47 -4.12 -16.32
CA SER A 623 -48.26 -2.92 -16.00
C SER A 623 -48.11 -2.51 -14.53
N ALA A 624 -48.02 -3.50 -13.63
CA ALA A 624 -47.77 -3.25 -12.21
C ALA A 624 -46.35 -2.72 -11.97
N ALA A 625 -45.36 -3.19 -12.73
CA ALA A 625 -43.97 -2.72 -12.66
C ALA A 625 -43.83 -1.26 -13.11
N ILE A 626 -44.41 -0.92 -14.27
CA ILE A 626 -44.43 0.47 -14.77
C ILE A 626 -45.11 1.39 -13.74
N LYS A 627 -46.30 0.97 -13.26
CA LYS A 627 -47.01 1.72 -12.22
C LYS A 627 -46.19 1.86 -10.95
N ARG A 628 -45.50 0.81 -10.49
CA ARG A 628 -44.65 0.84 -9.29
C ARG A 628 -43.51 1.85 -9.44
N ILE A 629 -42.81 1.87 -10.58
CA ILE A 629 -41.73 2.83 -10.82
C ILE A 629 -42.26 4.27 -10.74
N ILE A 630 -43.39 4.56 -11.41
CA ILE A 630 -44.02 5.88 -11.41
C ILE A 630 -44.47 6.28 -10.01
N ASP A 631 -45.16 5.39 -9.29
CA ASP A 631 -45.68 5.64 -7.96
C ASP A 631 -44.54 5.91 -6.96
N GLU A 632 -43.47 5.11 -6.99
CA GLU A 632 -42.34 5.29 -6.08
C GLU A 632 -41.55 6.58 -6.36
N ALA A 633 -41.46 7.00 -7.62
CA ALA A 633 -40.81 8.24 -8.03
C ALA A 633 -41.65 9.49 -7.68
N ARG A 634 -42.98 9.35 -7.63
CA ARG A 634 -43.93 10.41 -7.25
C ARG A 634 -44.15 10.55 -5.75
N ARG A 635 -43.67 9.61 -4.94
CA ARG A 635 -43.80 9.71 -3.48
C ARG A 635 -43.16 11.00 -3.00
N ASP A 636 -43.83 11.62 -2.03
CA ASP A 636 -43.34 12.79 -1.31
C ASP A 636 -42.19 12.35 -0.38
N ASP A 637 -41.01 12.23 -0.96
CA ASP A 637 -39.77 11.81 -0.32
C ASP A 637 -38.63 12.54 -1.05
N ASP A 638 -37.83 13.27 -0.28
CA ASP A 638 -36.75 14.09 -0.84
C ASP A 638 -35.56 13.25 -1.32
N ARG A 639 -35.49 11.96 -0.96
CA ARG A 639 -34.44 11.05 -1.43
C ARG A 639 -34.71 10.65 -2.89
N PRO A 640 -33.69 10.68 -3.77
CA PRO A 640 -33.83 10.19 -5.13
C PRO A 640 -34.19 8.70 -5.17
N LEU A 641 -34.91 8.29 -6.22
CA LEU A 641 -35.21 6.90 -6.48
C LEU A 641 -34.13 6.29 -7.37
N TRP A 642 -33.33 5.40 -6.78
CA TRP A 642 -32.28 4.68 -7.48
C TRP A 642 -32.86 3.47 -8.19
N VAL A 643 -32.53 3.30 -9.46
CA VAL A 643 -32.91 2.12 -10.24
C VAL A 643 -31.63 1.41 -10.66
N LEU A 644 -31.43 0.23 -10.09
CA LEU A 644 -30.36 -0.69 -10.47
C LEU A 644 -30.89 -1.56 -11.60
N VAL A 645 -30.34 -1.38 -12.80
CA VAL A 645 -30.79 -2.05 -14.01
C VAL A 645 -29.82 -3.19 -14.34
N TRP A 646 -30.26 -4.41 -14.04
CA TRP A 646 -29.60 -5.67 -14.35
C TRP A 646 -30.32 -6.24 -15.59
N GLY A 647 -29.65 -6.27 -16.74
CA GLY A 647 -30.31 -6.55 -18.02
C GLY A 647 -30.91 -5.31 -18.70
N ASN A 648 -32.18 -5.32 -19.11
CA ASN A 648 -32.69 -4.36 -20.11
C ASN A 648 -33.42 -3.12 -19.54
N MET A 649 -33.39 -1.99 -20.27
CA MET A 649 -33.98 -0.70 -19.87
C MET A 649 -35.44 -0.44 -20.32
N ARG A 650 -36.16 -1.45 -20.82
CA ARG A 650 -37.47 -1.25 -21.47
C ARG A 650 -38.52 -0.75 -20.48
N LEU A 651 -38.51 -1.28 -19.25
CA LEU A 651 -39.44 -0.86 -18.20
C LEU A 651 -39.25 0.59 -17.81
N ILE A 652 -37.99 1.06 -17.77
CA ILE A 652 -37.66 2.45 -17.46
C ILE A 652 -38.11 3.35 -18.61
N GLY A 653 -37.82 2.95 -19.84
CA GLY A 653 -38.31 3.66 -21.03
C GLY A 653 -39.83 3.74 -21.09
N ASP A 654 -40.56 2.65 -20.78
CA ASP A 654 -42.02 2.64 -20.78
C ASP A 654 -42.61 3.49 -19.64
N ALA A 655 -41.99 3.50 -18.46
CA ALA A 655 -42.38 4.38 -17.36
C ALA A 655 -42.19 5.86 -17.72
N LEU A 656 -41.05 6.21 -18.32
CA LEU A 656 -40.77 7.57 -18.78
C LEU A 656 -41.65 8.00 -19.97
N LYS A 657 -42.05 7.08 -20.86
CA LYS A 657 -43.05 7.38 -21.91
C LYS A 657 -44.42 7.66 -21.33
N THR A 658 -44.80 6.91 -20.29
CA THR A 658 -46.09 7.04 -19.62
C THR A 658 -46.12 8.33 -18.79
N GLU A 659 -45.02 8.64 -18.11
CA GLU A 659 -44.90 9.81 -17.24
C GLU A 659 -43.49 10.43 -17.33
N PRO A 660 -43.24 11.33 -18.29
CA PRO A 660 -41.92 11.94 -18.47
C PRO A 660 -41.44 12.77 -17.28
N SER A 661 -42.36 13.30 -16.46
CA SER A 661 -42.05 14.20 -15.34
C SER A 661 -41.26 13.54 -14.21
N ILE A 662 -41.21 12.20 -14.15
CA ILE A 662 -40.44 11.48 -13.12
C ILE A 662 -38.93 11.48 -13.38
N ALA A 663 -38.46 11.92 -14.56
CA ALA A 663 -37.05 11.81 -14.96
C ALA A 663 -36.07 12.41 -13.93
N ASP A 664 -36.37 13.60 -13.38
CA ASP A 664 -35.49 14.26 -12.41
C ASP A 664 -35.43 13.56 -11.04
N LYS A 665 -36.43 12.72 -10.76
CA LYS A 665 -36.54 11.92 -9.52
C LYS A 665 -35.79 10.59 -9.62
N LEU A 666 -35.42 10.15 -10.83
CA LEU A 666 -34.72 8.89 -11.05
C LEU A 666 -33.20 9.08 -11.03
N ARG A 667 -32.50 8.07 -10.52
CA ARG A 667 -31.04 7.88 -10.63
C ARG A 667 -30.80 6.50 -11.20
N LEU A 668 -30.24 6.39 -12.40
CA LEU A 668 -30.03 5.09 -13.05
C LEU A 668 -28.61 4.58 -12.85
N ILE A 669 -28.46 3.30 -12.50
CA ILE A 669 -27.20 2.58 -12.57
C ILE A 669 -27.41 1.36 -13.46
N THR A 670 -26.71 1.31 -14.60
CA THR A 670 -26.81 0.21 -15.57
C THR A 670 -25.51 -0.56 -15.64
N ILE A 671 -25.60 -1.87 -15.92
CA ILE A 671 -24.44 -2.74 -16.08
C ILE A 671 -24.26 -3.08 -17.56
N GLY A 672 -23.02 -2.96 -18.07
CA GLY A 672 -22.74 -3.14 -19.49
C GLY A 672 -22.98 -1.87 -20.34
N THR A 673 -22.71 -1.99 -21.65
CA THR A 673 -22.41 -0.86 -22.55
C THR A 673 -23.58 -0.55 -23.51
N ASN A 674 -23.36 0.29 -24.52
CA ASN A 674 -24.26 0.46 -25.68
C ASN A 674 -24.02 -0.57 -26.81
N VAL A 675 -22.84 -1.21 -26.89
CA VAL A 675 -22.37 -2.05 -28.02
C VAL A 675 -21.68 -3.34 -27.56
N LYS A 676 -22.05 -4.51 -28.12
CA LYS A 676 -21.43 -5.82 -27.76
C LYS A 676 -19.98 -5.97 -28.24
N ALA A 677 -19.14 -6.59 -27.41
CA ALA A 677 -17.72 -6.90 -27.69
C ALA A 677 -17.54 -7.94 -28.82
N LYS A 678 -16.39 -7.91 -29.51
CA LYS A 678 -16.05 -8.85 -30.60
C LYS A 678 -15.80 -10.28 -30.11
N GLU A 679 -15.30 -10.41 -28.88
CA GLU A 679 -15.08 -11.69 -28.19
C GLU A 679 -16.40 -12.38 -27.82
N SER A 680 -17.50 -11.62 -27.67
CA SER A 680 -18.87 -12.15 -27.55
C SER A 680 -19.55 -12.44 -28.90
N GLY A 681 -18.78 -12.48 -30.00
CA GLY A 681 -19.26 -12.80 -31.35
C GLY A 681 -19.92 -11.65 -32.12
N GLY A 682 -19.94 -10.43 -31.58
CA GLY A 682 -20.55 -9.25 -32.22
C GLY A 682 -19.58 -8.47 -33.13
N ASP A 683 -20.12 -7.75 -34.12
CA ASP A 683 -19.32 -6.94 -35.06
C ASP A 683 -19.09 -5.48 -34.58
N GLY A 684 -19.48 -5.16 -33.36
CA GLY A 684 -19.46 -3.80 -32.83
C GLY A 684 -20.64 -2.92 -33.29
N LYS A 685 -21.66 -3.48 -33.95
CA LYS A 685 -22.88 -2.75 -34.36
C LYS A 685 -24.14 -3.21 -33.63
N GLU A 686 -24.06 -4.30 -32.87
CA GLU A 686 -25.17 -4.83 -32.10
C GLU A 686 -25.33 -4.12 -30.74
N ALA A 687 -26.57 -3.78 -30.41
CA ALA A 687 -26.93 -3.26 -29.10
C ALA A 687 -26.57 -4.27 -27.99
N ASN A 688 -25.98 -3.78 -26.90
CA ASN A 688 -25.61 -4.60 -25.75
C ASN A 688 -26.83 -4.99 -24.88
N TRP A 689 -26.60 -5.74 -23.79
CA TRP A 689 -27.60 -6.28 -22.84
C TRP A 689 -28.60 -5.23 -22.29
N ASN A 690 -28.21 -3.96 -22.20
CA ASN A 690 -29.10 -2.85 -21.79
C ASN A 690 -30.30 -2.60 -22.74
N GLY A 691 -30.26 -3.13 -23.96
CA GLY A 691 -31.44 -3.40 -24.80
C GLY A 691 -32.42 -2.23 -25.05
N GLY A 692 -33.67 -2.59 -25.37
CA GLY A 692 -34.72 -1.64 -25.74
C GLY A 692 -35.05 -0.68 -24.61
N GLY A 693 -35.25 0.61 -24.92
CA GLY A 693 -35.47 1.66 -23.92
C GLY A 693 -34.22 2.50 -23.64
N ARG A 694 -33.01 1.90 -23.67
CA ARG A 694 -31.74 2.61 -23.48
C ARG A 694 -31.58 3.78 -24.44
N LYS A 695 -31.82 3.55 -25.74
CA LYS A 695 -31.74 4.58 -26.79
C LYS A 695 -32.70 5.75 -26.50
N TYR A 696 -33.95 5.44 -26.19
CA TYR A 696 -34.98 6.43 -25.84
C TYR A 696 -34.57 7.24 -24.60
N VAL A 697 -34.15 6.55 -23.53
CA VAL A 697 -33.67 7.21 -22.31
C VAL A 697 -32.47 8.13 -22.59
N PHE A 698 -31.49 7.63 -23.36
CA PHE A 698 -30.34 8.42 -23.74
C PHE A 698 -30.78 9.62 -24.59
N GLU A 699 -31.46 9.43 -25.71
CA GLU A 699 -31.77 10.52 -26.65
C GLU A 699 -32.74 11.56 -26.07
N ASP A 700 -33.81 11.13 -25.40
CA ASP A 700 -34.90 12.00 -24.99
C ASP A 700 -34.71 12.65 -23.61
N PHE A 701 -33.81 12.14 -22.76
CA PHE A 701 -33.57 12.65 -21.39
C PHE A 701 -32.09 13.00 -21.12
N PRO A 702 -31.51 14.01 -21.82
CA PRO A 702 -30.09 14.33 -21.72
C PRO A 702 -29.64 14.88 -20.36
N GLN A 703 -30.57 15.36 -19.53
CA GLN A 703 -30.27 15.92 -18.20
C GLN A 703 -30.45 14.90 -17.06
N MET A 704 -30.98 13.71 -17.36
CA MET A 704 -31.22 12.70 -16.33
C MET A 704 -29.90 12.15 -15.78
N TRP A 705 -29.88 11.88 -14.47
CA TRP A 705 -28.72 11.32 -13.80
C TRP A 705 -28.62 9.82 -14.08
N TRP A 706 -27.51 9.41 -14.69
CA TRP A 706 -27.30 8.04 -15.15
C TRP A 706 -25.81 7.65 -15.15
N LEU A 707 -25.49 6.60 -14.41
CA LEU A 707 -24.19 5.95 -14.35
C LEU A 707 -24.22 4.61 -15.11
N GLU A 708 -23.30 4.42 -16.05
CA GLU A 708 -23.14 3.20 -16.85
C GLU A 708 -21.84 2.48 -16.43
N SER A 709 -21.97 1.37 -15.69
CA SER A 709 -20.85 0.54 -15.24
C SER A 709 -20.43 -0.45 -16.32
N ASP A 710 -19.58 0.07 -17.20
CA ASP A 710 -19.07 -0.61 -18.38
C ASP A 710 -17.83 -1.46 -18.01
N TRP A 711 -17.88 -2.77 -18.27
CA TRP A 711 -16.85 -3.81 -18.06
C TRP A 711 -16.17 -3.86 -16.68
N THR A 712 -16.59 -3.00 -15.76
CA THR A 712 -15.98 -2.79 -14.45
C THR A 712 -16.21 -4.01 -13.55
N TYR A 713 -17.34 -4.69 -13.76
CA TYR A 713 -17.69 -5.96 -13.11
C TYR A 713 -16.61 -7.05 -13.25
N ASN A 714 -15.85 -7.07 -14.34
CA ASN A 714 -14.79 -8.08 -14.53
C ASN A 714 -13.64 -7.96 -13.53
N GLY A 715 -13.49 -6.80 -12.87
CA GLY A 715 -12.55 -6.65 -11.76
C GLY A 715 -12.81 -7.65 -10.63
N MET A 716 -14.03 -8.20 -10.52
CA MET A 716 -14.45 -9.18 -9.51
C MET A 716 -14.17 -10.63 -9.93
N PHE A 717 -14.09 -10.94 -11.23
CA PHE A 717 -14.29 -12.30 -11.74
C PHE A 717 -13.02 -13.15 -11.89
N HIS A 718 -11.83 -12.58 -11.67
CA HIS A 718 -10.58 -13.25 -12.03
C HIS A 718 -9.62 -13.40 -10.85
N GLY A 719 -8.90 -14.52 -10.83
CA GLY A 719 -7.89 -14.82 -9.80
C GLY A 719 -8.39 -15.76 -8.71
N GLY A 720 -7.45 -16.30 -7.93
CA GLY A 720 -7.72 -17.23 -6.85
C GLY A 720 -8.58 -16.63 -5.73
N GLU A 721 -8.60 -15.30 -5.59
CA GLU A 721 -9.37 -14.60 -4.56
C GLU A 721 -10.88 -14.68 -4.78
N ALA A 722 -11.34 -14.70 -6.05
CA ALA A 722 -12.75 -14.86 -6.39
C ALA A 722 -13.24 -16.31 -6.19
N ILE A 723 -12.35 -17.28 -6.42
CA ILE A 723 -12.60 -18.70 -6.10
C ILE A 723 -12.71 -18.86 -4.58
N GLN A 724 -11.73 -18.33 -3.85
CA GLN A 724 -11.70 -18.43 -2.39
C GLN A 724 -12.93 -17.75 -1.76
N LEU A 725 -13.33 -16.57 -2.22
CA LEU A 725 -14.52 -15.92 -1.70
C LEU A 725 -15.79 -16.77 -1.90
N LYS A 726 -15.96 -17.46 -3.04
CA LYS A 726 -17.07 -18.39 -3.26
C LYS A 726 -17.11 -19.45 -2.15
N GLU A 727 -15.96 -20.08 -1.89
CA GLU A 727 -15.81 -21.11 -0.86
C GLU A 727 -16.09 -20.55 0.54
N ASP A 728 -15.59 -19.35 0.83
CA ASP A 728 -15.75 -18.68 2.11
C ASP A 728 -17.22 -18.36 2.40
N LEU A 729 -17.94 -17.83 1.40
CA LEU A 729 -19.35 -17.48 1.53
C LEU A 729 -20.23 -18.72 1.74
N ALA A 730 -19.94 -19.81 1.03
CA ALA A 730 -20.66 -21.07 1.20
C ALA A 730 -20.46 -21.64 2.62
N ALA A 731 -19.25 -21.54 3.15
CA ALA A 731 -18.91 -22.13 4.43
C ALA A 731 -19.34 -21.29 5.66
N CYS A 732 -19.84 -20.06 5.47
CA CYS A 732 -20.45 -19.27 6.55
C CYS A 732 -21.84 -19.80 7.00
N GLY A 733 -22.35 -20.89 6.41
CA GLY A 733 -23.50 -21.62 6.95
C GLY A 733 -24.89 -21.07 6.61
N GLY A 734 -24.98 -20.01 5.80
CA GLY A 734 -26.24 -19.45 5.29
C GLY A 734 -26.66 -20.03 3.93
N HIS A 735 -27.96 -20.18 3.72
CA HIS A 735 -28.55 -20.70 2.48
C HIS A 735 -28.24 -19.80 1.27
N LEU A 736 -28.15 -18.48 1.45
CA LEU A 736 -27.72 -17.58 0.38
C LEU A 736 -26.27 -17.84 -0.08
N GLY A 737 -25.38 -18.14 0.87
CA GLY A 737 -23.96 -18.44 0.58
C GLY A 737 -23.80 -19.77 -0.15
N GLN A 738 -24.52 -20.79 0.31
CA GLN A 738 -24.56 -22.09 -0.36
C GLN A 738 -25.10 -21.98 -1.79
N HIS A 739 -26.18 -21.19 -1.99
CA HIS A 739 -26.77 -21.00 -3.31
C HIS A 739 -25.81 -20.34 -4.30
N ILE A 740 -24.98 -19.39 -3.86
CA ILE A 740 -23.92 -18.83 -4.71
C ILE A 740 -22.97 -19.92 -5.21
N SER A 741 -22.58 -20.89 -4.37
CA SER A 741 -21.73 -22.00 -4.80
C SER A 741 -22.47 -22.96 -5.74
N ASP A 742 -23.67 -23.39 -5.38
CA ASP A 742 -24.46 -24.36 -6.15
C ASP A 742 -24.77 -23.87 -7.57
N VAL A 743 -25.04 -22.57 -7.72
CA VAL A 743 -25.30 -21.96 -9.03
C VAL A 743 -24.07 -22.03 -9.93
N ILE A 744 -22.86 -21.94 -9.40
CA ILE A 744 -21.60 -22.05 -10.17
C ILE A 744 -21.33 -23.51 -10.52
N ASP A 745 -21.50 -24.42 -9.57
CA ASP A 745 -21.16 -25.83 -9.75
C ASP A 745 -22.07 -26.54 -10.78
N THR A 746 -23.18 -25.91 -11.17
CA THR A 746 -24.09 -26.37 -12.24
C THR A 746 -23.83 -25.75 -13.62
N VAL A 747 -22.86 -24.84 -13.74
CA VAL A 747 -22.49 -24.12 -14.96
C VAL A 747 -21.05 -24.49 -15.35
N PRO A 748 -20.83 -25.42 -16.31
CA PRO A 748 -19.50 -26.03 -16.56
C PRO A 748 -18.37 -25.07 -16.99
N TRP A 749 -18.70 -23.83 -17.34
CA TRP A 749 -17.75 -22.79 -17.73
C TRP A 749 -17.48 -21.75 -16.64
N ALA A 750 -18.20 -21.81 -15.51
CA ALA A 750 -18.06 -20.88 -14.40
C ALA A 750 -17.32 -21.57 -13.25
N ASP A 751 -16.19 -21.00 -12.81
CA ASP A 751 -15.33 -21.60 -11.77
C ASP A 751 -15.23 -20.76 -10.48
N ASN A 752 -15.88 -19.59 -10.42
CA ASN A 752 -15.65 -18.57 -9.38
C ASN A 752 -16.81 -17.59 -9.17
N PHE A 753 -16.72 -16.71 -8.16
CA PHE A 753 -17.75 -15.70 -7.85
C PHE A 753 -18.02 -14.76 -9.06
N ARG A 754 -19.22 -14.87 -9.64
CA ARG A 754 -19.67 -14.28 -10.91
C ARG A 754 -20.99 -13.54 -10.64
N ALA A 755 -20.88 -12.42 -9.94
CA ALA A 755 -22.01 -11.56 -9.58
C ALA A 755 -21.97 -10.27 -10.38
N GLY A 756 -22.07 -10.33 -11.71
CA GLY A 756 -21.78 -9.21 -12.62
C GLY A 756 -22.53 -7.91 -12.39
N ASP A 757 -23.72 -7.97 -11.78
CA ASP A 757 -24.50 -6.77 -11.48
C ASP A 757 -24.17 -6.12 -10.13
N THR A 758 -23.38 -6.80 -9.32
CA THR A 758 -22.90 -6.34 -8.02
C THR A 758 -22.24 -4.96 -8.02
N PRO A 759 -21.54 -4.46 -9.05
CA PRO A 759 -21.01 -3.09 -9.01
C PRO A 759 -22.09 -2.04 -8.74
N SER A 760 -23.33 -2.26 -9.21
CA SER A 760 -24.45 -1.38 -8.88
C SER A 760 -24.81 -1.43 -7.39
N VAL A 761 -24.72 -2.60 -6.75
CA VAL A 761 -24.91 -2.77 -5.30
C VAL A 761 -23.76 -2.14 -4.53
N LEU A 762 -22.52 -2.39 -4.93
CA LEU A 762 -21.31 -1.84 -4.32
C LEU A 762 -21.33 -0.30 -4.32
N TYR A 763 -21.82 0.31 -5.40
CA TYR A 763 -22.01 1.76 -5.48
C TYR A 763 -23.06 2.28 -4.49
N MET A 764 -24.01 1.45 -4.04
CA MET A 764 -24.99 1.91 -3.06
C MET A 764 -24.50 1.75 -1.62
N ILE A 765 -23.69 0.72 -1.36
CA ILE A 765 -23.35 0.28 0.00
C ILE A 765 -21.97 0.72 0.48
N ASP A 766 -21.09 1.19 -0.42
CA ASP A 766 -19.74 1.59 -0.04
C ASP A 766 -19.78 2.85 0.85
N PRO A 767 -19.39 2.74 2.14
CA PRO A 767 -19.50 3.85 3.09
C PRO A 767 -18.58 5.03 2.76
N SER A 768 -17.60 4.85 1.87
CA SER A 768 -16.53 5.82 1.61
C SER A 768 -16.80 6.84 0.49
N HIS A 769 -17.82 6.66 -0.35
CA HIS A 769 -18.10 7.59 -1.46
C HIS A 769 -19.48 8.25 -1.39
N GLN A 770 -19.61 9.45 -1.95
CA GLN A 770 -20.89 10.12 -2.08
C GLN A 770 -21.68 9.59 -3.29
N LEU A 771 -22.97 9.28 -3.11
CA LEU A 771 -23.81 8.69 -4.16
C LEU A 771 -24.03 9.63 -5.36
N ASP A 772 -24.06 10.95 -5.15
CA ASP A 772 -24.28 11.91 -6.25
C ASP A 772 -22.98 12.33 -6.97
N ASP A 773 -21.81 11.86 -6.51
CA ASP A 773 -20.50 12.14 -7.13
C ASP A 773 -19.75 10.86 -7.58
N PRO A 774 -20.04 10.36 -8.80
CA PRO A 774 -19.36 9.19 -9.36
C PRO A 774 -17.87 9.38 -9.68
N THR A 775 -17.31 10.59 -9.53
CA THR A 775 -15.90 10.86 -9.88
C THR A 775 -14.92 10.38 -8.80
N GLN A 776 -15.44 10.15 -7.60
CA GLN A 776 -14.73 9.55 -6.47
C GLN A 776 -14.51 8.05 -6.72
N THR A 777 -13.41 7.52 -6.21
CA THR A 777 -13.16 6.07 -6.24
C THR A 777 -14.10 5.40 -5.24
N SER A 778 -14.84 4.38 -5.68
CA SER A 778 -15.73 3.56 -4.85
C SER A 778 -15.42 2.07 -5.00
N TRP A 779 -16.03 1.21 -4.18
CA TRP A 779 -16.01 -0.25 -4.37
C TRP A 779 -16.57 -0.68 -5.73
N ALA A 780 -17.37 0.16 -6.38
CA ALA A 780 -17.85 -0.07 -7.73
C ALA A 780 -16.90 0.44 -8.83
N GLY A 781 -15.70 0.93 -8.50
CA GLY A 781 -14.76 1.55 -9.44
C GLY A 781 -14.86 3.07 -9.47
N ARG A 782 -14.35 3.68 -10.55
CA ARG A 782 -14.29 5.14 -10.73
C ARG A 782 -14.80 5.55 -12.10
N TYR A 783 -15.58 6.63 -12.13
CA TYR A 783 -16.34 7.05 -13.32
C TYR A 783 -16.00 8.47 -13.77
N PHE A 784 -16.30 8.77 -15.04
CA PHE A 784 -16.12 10.10 -15.61
C PHE A 784 -17.25 10.43 -16.61
N LYS A 785 -17.34 11.70 -17.01
CA LYS A 785 -18.37 12.20 -17.95
C LYS A 785 -17.85 12.18 -19.38
N PRO A 786 -18.35 11.31 -20.28
CA PRO A 786 -17.90 11.28 -21.67
C PRO A 786 -18.50 12.42 -22.51
N PHE A 787 -19.63 13.00 -22.07
CA PHE A 787 -20.32 14.09 -22.76
C PHE A 787 -20.64 15.25 -21.80
N PRO A 788 -19.64 15.89 -21.17
CA PRO A 788 -19.87 16.79 -20.04
C PRO A 788 -20.73 18.03 -20.36
N ARG A 789 -20.83 18.43 -21.64
CA ARG A 789 -21.67 19.56 -22.07
C ARG A 789 -23.07 19.13 -22.50
N GLN A 790 -23.17 18.05 -23.28
CA GLN A 790 -24.43 17.57 -23.84
C GLN A 790 -25.24 16.78 -22.82
N ARG A 791 -24.56 16.12 -21.88
CA ARG A 791 -25.12 15.21 -20.88
C ARG A 791 -24.36 15.37 -19.55
N PRO A 792 -24.58 16.49 -18.84
CA PRO A 792 -23.80 16.82 -17.66
C PRO A 792 -23.99 15.82 -16.52
N ASN A 793 -25.03 14.97 -16.55
CA ASN A 793 -25.34 13.97 -15.55
C ASN A 793 -25.26 12.53 -16.09
N TYR A 794 -24.42 12.28 -17.10
CA TYR A 794 -24.15 10.93 -17.60
C TYR A 794 -22.70 10.52 -17.34
N TRP A 795 -22.49 9.36 -16.70
CA TRP A 795 -21.17 8.85 -16.30
C TRP A 795 -20.91 7.45 -16.86
N THR A 796 -19.64 7.15 -17.14
CA THR A 796 -19.17 5.83 -17.58
C THR A 796 -17.80 5.49 -16.99
N GLY A 797 -17.43 4.21 -16.97
CA GLY A 797 -16.15 3.74 -16.43
C GLY A 797 -14.94 4.29 -17.18
N ILE A 798 -13.87 4.63 -16.44
CA ILE A 798 -12.64 5.25 -16.96
C ILE A 798 -11.89 4.34 -17.94
N HIS A 799 -11.55 4.89 -19.11
CA HIS A 799 -10.88 4.17 -20.21
C HIS A 799 -9.34 4.12 -20.11
N GLY A 800 -8.74 4.46 -18.96
CA GLY A 800 -7.30 4.30 -18.71
C GLY A 800 -6.36 5.19 -19.53
N GLY A 801 -6.87 6.25 -20.15
CA GLY A 801 -6.08 7.13 -21.03
C GLY A 801 -6.02 6.70 -22.49
N TYR A 802 -6.64 5.57 -22.86
CA TYR A 802 -6.74 5.11 -24.25
C TYR A 802 -7.86 5.84 -25.00
N GLU A 803 -7.69 6.12 -26.30
CA GLU A 803 -8.73 6.77 -27.08
C GLU A 803 -9.99 5.88 -27.16
N TRP A 804 -11.14 6.43 -26.77
CA TRP A 804 -12.43 5.76 -26.83
C TRP A 804 -13.53 6.70 -27.30
N ASN A 805 -14.09 6.44 -28.48
CA ASN A 805 -15.16 7.22 -29.05
C ASN A 805 -16.50 6.75 -28.48
N TYR A 806 -17.03 7.47 -27.49
CA TYR A 806 -18.31 7.12 -26.85
C TYR A 806 -19.54 7.30 -27.74
N ALA A 807 -19.44 8.11 -28.80
CA ALA A 807 -20.53 8.33 -29.75
C ALA A 807 -20.60 7.21 -30.79
N ASP A 808 -19.44 6.75 -31.25
CA ASP A 808 -19.29 5.62 -32.15
C ASP A 808 -18.06 4.78 -31.77
N PRO A 809 -18.24 3.83 -30.82
CA PRO A 809 -17.14 3.00 -30.34
C PRO A 809 -16.44 2.19 -31.43
N THR A 810 -17.11 1.90 -32.56
CA THR A 810 -16.52 1.14 -33.66
C THR A 810 -15.27 1.78 -34.23
N GLN A 811 -15.16 3.11 -34.16
CA GLN A 811 -14.01 3.86 -34.66
C GLN A 811 -12.74 3.66 -33.81
N THR A 812 -12.90 3.39 -32.51
CA THR A 812 -11.80 3.18 -31.56
C THR A 812 -11.74 1.75 -31.04
N TRP A 813 -12.41 0.82 -31.71
CA TRP A 813 -12.62 -0.54 -31.21
C TRP A 813 -11.33 -1.36 -31.11
N HIS A 814 -10.29 -0.96 -31.84
CA HIS A 814 -8.94 -1.53 -31.70
C HIS A 814 -8.36 -1.34 -30.28
N ASN A 815 -8.85 -0.36 -29.50
CA ASN A 815 -8.49 -0.14 -28.10
C ASN A 815 -9.41 -0.87 -27.10
N ALA A 816 -10.43 -1.61 -27.56
CA ALA A 816 -11.47 -2.16 -26.68
C ALA A 816 -10.91 -3.04 -25.56
N SER A 817 -9.96 -3.93 -25.85
CA SER A 817 -9.35 -4.80 -24.84
C SER A 817 -8.53 -4.01 -23.80
N LEU A 818 -7.90 -2.90 -24.19
CA LEU A 818 -7.14 -2.03 -23.28
C LEU A 818 -8.09 -1.22 -22.38
N VAL A 819 -9.16 -0.67 -22.97
CA VAL A 819 -10.22 0.04 -22.23
C VAL A 819 -10.94 -0.89 -21.26
N TYR A 820 -11.21 -2.12 -21.69
CA TYR A 820 -11.74 -3.19 -20.86
C TYR A 820 -10.84 -3.48 -19.66
N GLN A 821 -9.55 -3.71 -19.88
CA GLN A 821 -8.59 -3.97 -18.80
C GLN A 821 -8.48 -2.79 -17.84
N ALA A 822 -8.46 -1.56 -18.35
CA ALA A 822 -8.42 -0.36 -17.53
C ALA A 822 -9.63 -0.25 -16.60
N ARG A 823 -10.85 -0.48 -17.13
CA ARG A 823 -12.09 -0.45 -16.36
C ARG A 823 -12.13 -1.53 -15.29
N ALA A 824 -11.80 -2.77 -15.67
CA ALA A 824 -11.71 -3.89 -14.74
C ALA A 824 -10.70 -3.62 -13.61
N LYS A 825 -9.54 -3.00 -13.93
CA LYS A 825 -8.52 -2.65 -12.95
C LYS A 825 -9.02 -1.69 -11.88
N THR A 826 -9.90 -0.73 -12.22
CA THR A 826 -10.42 0.24 -11.24
C THR A 826 -11.12 -0.45 -10.07
N LEU A 827 -11.99 -1.42 -10.36
CA LEU A 827 -12.65 -2.23 -9.33
C LEU A 827 -11.69 -3.24 -8.71
N ALA A 828 -10.82 -3.90 -9.52
CA ALA A 828 -9.87 -4.89 -9.02
C ALA A 828 -8.99 -4.33 -7.88
N THR A 829 -8.61 -3.05 -7.92
CA THR A 829 -7.89 -2.39 -6.83
C THR A 829 -8.67 -2.28 -5.52
N GLN A 830 -10.00 -2.28 -5.57
CA GLN A 830 -10.91 -2.25 -4.42
C GLN A 830 -11.43 -3.64 -4.04
N ARG A 831 -11.21 -4.66 -4.88
CA ARG A 831 -11.75 -6.02 -4.73
C ARG A 831 -11.51 -6.62 -3.36
N GLN A 832 -10.29 -6.54 -2.84
CA GLN A 832 -10.00 -7.14 -1.54
C GLN A 832 -10.78 -6.45 -0.40
N ARG A 833 -10.88 -5.12 -0.44
CA ARG A 833 -11.62 -4.34 0.56
C ARG A 833 -13.11 -4.69 0.56
N MET A 834 -13.72 -4.81 -0.62
CA MET A 834 -15.13 -5.22 -0.73
C MET A 834 -15.34 -6.68 -0.33
N TYR A 835 -14.43 -7.60 -0.68
CA TYR A 835 -14.52 -9.01 -0.30
C TYR A 835 -14.46 -9.20 1.21
N ASP A 836 -13.52 -8.50 1.86
CA ASP A 836 -13.42 -8.54 3.32
C ASP A 836 -14.64 -7.92 3.99
N ALA A 837 -15.22 -6.87 3.41
CA ALA A 837 -16.44 -6.24 3.93
C ALA A 837 -17.65 -7.17 3.82
N LEU A 838 -17.84 -7.80 2.66
CA LEU A 838 -18.88 -8.78 2.43
C LEU A 838 -18.73 -10.00 3.35
N LEU A 839 -17.52 -10.55 3.46
CA LEU A 839 -17.28 -11.73 4.30
C LEU A 839 -17.55 -11.42 5.78
N ARG A 840 -17.07 -10.28 6.30
CA ARG A 840 -17.39 -9.85 7.67
C ARG A 840 -18.90 -9.71 7.88
N ARG A 841 -19.60 -9.08 6.94
CA ARG A 841 -21.06 -8.90 7.01
C ARG A 841 -21.78 -10.25 7.12
N VAL A 842 -21.39 -11.20 6.28
CA VAL A 842 -21.94 -12.56 6.25
C VAL A 842 -21.62 -13.31 7.54
N GLN A 843 -20.38 -13.24 8.03
CA GLN A 843 -19.97 -13.87 9.28
C GLN A 843 -20.72 -13.31 10.50
N GLU A 844 -20.94 -11.99 10.56
CA GLU A 844 -21.73 -11.33 11.60
C GLU A 844 -23.20 -11.81 11.57
N LEU A 845 -23.79 -11.90 10.39
CA LEU A 845 -25.18 -12.34 10.19
C LEU A 845 -25.41 -13.79 10.65
N TYR A 846 -24.50 -14.69 10.31
CA TYR A 846 -24.66 -16.12 10.55
C TYR A 846 -23.99 -16.61 11.84
N GLY A 847 -23.32 -15.71 12.59
CA GLY A 847 -22.68 -16.05 13.86
C GLY A 847 -21.43 -16.93 13.71
N THR A 848 -20.83 -16.98 12.52
CA THR A 848 -19.63 -17.76 12.22
C THR A 848 -18.38 -16.92 12.48
N THR A 849 -18.19 -16.50 13.73
CA THR A 849 -16.97 -15.78 14.16
C THR A 849 -15.72 -16.66 14.13
N ASP A 850 -15.90 -17.99 14.09
CA ASP A 850 -14.84 -19.01 14.03
C ASP A 850 -14.53 -19.50 12.61
N TYR A 851 -15.16 -18.94 11.57
CA TYR A 851 -14.79 -19.28 10.19
C TYR A 851 -13.42 -18.68 9.86
N GLN A 852 -12.35 -19.42 10.18
CA GLN A 852 -11.05 -19.19 9.60
C GLN A 852 -11.12 -19.59 8.14
N ARG A 853 -10.87 -18.62 7.25
CA ARG A 853 -10.57 -18.86 5.85
C ARG A 853 -9.67 -20.11 5.79
N PRO A 854 -10.09 -21.22 5.16
CA PRO A 854 -9.24 -22.38 5.04
C PRO A 854 -7.99 -21.88 4.33
N ASP A 855 -6.87 -21.84 5.06
CA ASP A 855 -5.59 -21.70 4.40
C ASP A 855 -5.54 -22.93 3.49
N ARG A 856 -5.58 -22.77 2.17
CA ARG A 856 -5.18 -23.84 1.25
C ARG A 856 -3.69 -24.20 1.41
N ARG A 857 -3.03 -23.77 2.49
CA ARG A 857 -2.03 -24.57 3.23
C ARG A 857 -2.68 -25.54 4.23
N GLY A 858 -3.73 -26.25 3.82
CA GLY A 858 -4.15 -27.47 4.48
C GLY A 858 -2.94 -28.40 4.48
N SER A 859 -2.63 -28.93 5.66
CA SER A 859 -1.63 -29.97 5.88
C SER A 859 -1.57 -30.96 4.70
N LEU A 860 -0.39 -31.04 4.07
CA LEU A 860 -0.09 -32.03 3.04
C LEU A 860 -0.37 -33.46 3.58
N PRO A 861 -0.84 -34.39 2.75
CA PRO A 861 -0.89 -35.79 3.12
C PRO A 861 0.53 -36.29 3.40
N THR A 862 0.70 -37.00 4.51
CA THR A 862 1.94 -37.72 4.81
C THR A 862 2.09 -38.84 3.78
N LEU A 863 3.04 -38.71 2.84
CA LEU A 863 3.31 -39.75 1.85
C LEU A 863 4.05 -40.93 2.50
N HIS A 864 3.51 -42.14 2.34
CA HIS A 864 4.15 -43.37 2.79
C HIS A 864 5.16 -43.89 1.73
N PRO A 865 6.23 -44.59 2.14
CA PRO A 865 7.22 -45.12 1.20
C PRO A 865 6.58 -46.07 0.18
N GLY A 866 6.72 -45.77 -1.12
CA GLY A 866 6.26 -46.62 -2.22
C GLY A 866 5.03 -46.11 -3.00
N GLU A 867 4.42 -44.99 -2.59
CA GLU A 867 3.27 -44.40 -3.32
C GLU A 867 3.73 -43.44 -4.44
N PRO A 868 3.21 -43.56 -5.67
CA PRO A 868 3.54 -42.67 -6.78
C PRO A 868 2.89 -41.29 -6.60
N LEU A 869 3.69 -40.23 -6.73
CA LEU A 869 3.22 -38.85 -6.73
C LEU A 869 2.70 -38.46 -8.13
N ILE A 870 1.40 -38.23 -8.26
CA ILE A 870 0.79 -37.82 -9.54
C ILE A 870 0.73 -36.29 -9.60
N ILE A 871 1.25 -35.73 -10.69
CA ILE A 871 1.36 -34.29 -10.92
C ILE A 871 0.59 -33.96 -12.21
N GLU A 872 -0.42 -33.08 -12.14
CA GLU A 872 -1.18 -32.64 -13.31
C GLU A 872 -0.83 -31.18 -13.64
N ALA A 873 -0.55 -30.89 -14.92
CA ALA A 873 -0.24 -29.55 -15.40
C ALA A 873 -1.17 -29.20 -16.56
N GLU A 874 -1.70 -27.98 -16.55
CA GLU A 874 -2.66 -27.48 -17.54
C GLU A 874 -2.06 -26.25 -18.24
N THR A 875 -1.97 -26.26 -19.56
CA THR A 875 -1.50 -25.10 -20.34
C THR A 875 -2.69 -24.36 -20.93
N SER A 876 -3.07 -23.23 -20.32
CA SER A 876 -4.12 -22.36 -20.84
C SER A 876 -3.58 -21.43 -21.94
N LYS A 877 -4.15 -21.50 -23.15
CA LYS A 877 -3.94 -20.53 -24.24
C LYS A 877 -4.75 -19.25 -24.01
N HIS A 878 -4.12 -18.08 -24.21
CA HIS A 878 -4.58 -16.89 -24.97
C HIS A 878 -3.60 -15.72 -24.68
N SER A 879 -3.16 -14.84 -25.59
CA SER A 879 -3.28 -14.69 -27.04
C SER A 879 -2.36 -13.51 -27.48
N GLY A 880 -1.76 -13.59 -28.68
CA GLY A 880 -1.44 -12.40 -29.49
C GLY A 880 0.02 -11.97 -29.62
N LEU A 881 0.82 -12.71 -30.42
CA LEU A 881 1.95 -12.14 -31.17
C LEU A 881 1.99 -12.80 -32.54
N THR A 882 1.78 -12.01 -33.59
CA THR A 882 2.10 -12.37 -34.98
C THR A 882 3.62 -12.44 -35.12
N SER A 883 4.18 -13.64 -35.29
CA SER A 883 5.57 -13.81 -35.73
C SER A 883 5.59 -13.96 -37.25
N SER A 884 6.25 -13.03 -37.94
CA SER A 884 6.70 -13.25 -39.32
C SER A 884 7.68 -14.43 -39.33
N THR A 885 7.32 -15.49 -40.03
CA THR A 885 8.19 -16.62 -40.33
C THR A 885 9.02 -16.29 -41.58
N ASP A 886 10.28 -15.91 -41.39
CA ASP A 886 11.29 -16.02 -42.44
C ASP A 886 12.40 -16.98 -41.97
N GLY A 887 12.41 -18.15 -42.59
CA GLY A 887 13.51 -19.12 -42.60
C GLY A 887 13.53 -20.14 -41.45
N LEU A 888 12.96 -21.34 -41.67
CA LEU A 888 13.49 -22.69 -41.37
C LEU A 888 12.37 -23.78 -41.55
N PRO A 889 12.72 -25.05 -41.84
CA PRO A 889 11.85 -26.02 -42.51
C PRO A 889 10.90 -26.82 -41.60
N SER A 890 9.67 -27.02 -42.11
CA SER A 890 8.66 -28.07 -41.83
C SER A 890 8.58 -28.73 -40.44
N GLY A 891 7.50 -28.39 -39.71
CA GLY A 891 6.62 -29.41 -39.11
C GLY A 891 6.72 -29.74 -37.61
N GLY A 892 7.54 -29.05 -36.82
CA GLY A 892 7.59 -29.24 -35.36
C GLY A 892 6.94 -28.08 -34.60
N GLN A 893 5.88 -28.34 -33.83
CA GLN A 893 5.44 -27.39 -32.79
C GLN A 893 6.29 -27.63 -31.52
N TYR A 894 7.10 -26.64 -31.17
CA TYR A 894 7.90 -26.63 -29.94
C TYR A 894 7.01 -26.22 -28.76
N LEU A 895 7.09 -26.96 -27.66
CA LEU A 895 6.53 -26.55 -26.37
C LEU A 895 7.71 -26.09 -25.50
N ASP A 896 8.11 -24.83 -25.64
CA ASP A 896 9.05 -24.18 -24.71
C ASP A 896 8.28 -23.86 -23.42
N LEU A 897 8.77 -24.33 -22.28
CA LEU A 897 8.28 -23.94 -20.95
C LEU A 897 8.85 -22.58 -20.50
N ASP A 898 9.43 -21.83 -21.44
CA ASP A 898 10.38 -20.75 -21.22
C ASP A 898 9.75 -19.35 -21.37
N ALA A 899 8.48 -19.24 -21.77
CA ALA A 899 7.81 -17.95 -21.97
C ALA A 899 6.65 -17.75 -20.98
N SER A 900 6.97 -17.16 -19.83
CA SER A 900 6.04 -16.61 -18.81
C SER A 900 5.10 -17.57 -18.03
N GLY A 901 5.23 -18.88 -18.18
CA GLY A 901 4.53 -19.87 -17.35
C GLY A 901 5.46 -20.53 -16.33
N TRP A 902 5.65 -19.95 -15.15
CA TRP A 902 6.37 -20.64 -14.07
C TRP A 902 5.44 -21.68 -13.43
N ILE A 903 5.80 -22.96 -13.52
CA ILE A 903 5.26 -23.98 -12.61
C ILE A 903 6.30 -24.20 -11.52
N ALA A 904 6.12 -23.54 -10.38
CA ALA A 904 7.00 -23.70 -9.22
C ALA A 904 6.50 -24.86 -8.35
N TRP A 905 7.38 -25.85 -8.12
CA TRP A 905 7.14 -26.96 -7.21
C TRP A 905 7.90 -26.73 -5.90
N ARG A 906 7.26 -26.91 -4.74
CA ARG A 906 7.93 -26.99 -3.44
C ARG A 906 7.74 -28.36 -2.84
N PHE A 907 8.84 -29.06 -2.61
CA PHE A 907 8.84 -30.33 -1.89
C PHE A 907 9.57 -30.16 -0.55
N TYR A 908 9.05 -30.76 0.52
CA TYR A 908 9.65 -30.74 1.85
C TYR A 908 9.94 -32.18 2.28
N PHE A 909 11.21 -32.51 2.52
CA PHE A 909 11.62 -33.86 2.94
C PHE A 909 12.66 -33.81 4.07
N GLY A 910 12.51 -34.71 5.05
CA GLY A 910 13.55 -35.04 6.03
C GLY A 910 14.57 -35.98 5.39
N GLY A 911 15.86 -35.67 5.57
CA GLY A 911 16.97 -36.16 4.75
C GLY A 911 17.06 -37.68 4.59
N GLU A 912 17.01 -38.11 3.32
CA GLU A 912 17.64 -39.27 2.65
C GLU A 912 17.27 -39.16 1.14
N PRO A 913 18.06 -39.71 0.19
CA PRO A 913 17.70 -39.75 -1.24
C PRO A 913 16.41 -40.55 -1.49
N ARG A 914 15.53 -40.07 -2.38
CA ARG A 914 14.27 -40.76 -2.73
C ARG A 914 14.05 -40.83 -4.24
N GLU A 915 13.61 -41.99 -4.73
CA GLU A 915 13.06 -42.17 -6.08
C GLU A 915 11.57 -41.83 -6.08
N PHE A 916 11.10 -41.11 -7.10
CA PHE A 916 9.68 -40.92 -7.32
C PHE A 916 9.35 -41.00 -8.81
N LEU A 917 8.13 -41.48 -9.09
CA LEU A 917 7.57 -41.57 -10.43
C LEU A 917 6.72 -40.32 -10.66
N ALA A 918 7.11 -39.47 -11.60
CA ALA A 918 6.30 -38.34 -12.02
C ALA A 918 5.58 -38.69 -13.32
N ARG A 919 4.33 -38.25 -13.44
CA ARG A 919 3.51 -38.36 -14.65
C ARG A 919 3.20 -36.97 -15.13
N PHE A 920 3.35 -36.72 -16.43
CA PHE A 920 2.84 -35.48 -17.02
C PHE A 920 1.68 -35.78 -17.95
N ARG A 921 0.66 -34.93 -17.91
CA ARG A 921 -0.51 -35.02 -18.78
C ARG A 921 -0.49 -33.84 -19.76
N PHE A 922 -0.59 -34.11 -21.06
CA PHE A 922 -0.65 -33.07 -22.09
C PHE A 922 -1.74 -33.37 -23.13
N ARG A 923 -2.27 -32.31 -23.76
CA ARG A 923 -3.32 -32.37 -24.79
C ARG A 923 -2.79 -31.76 -26.10
N PRO A 924 -2.58 -32.55 -27.17
CA PRO A 924 -2.05 -32.04 -28.44
C PRO A 924 -3.13 -31.27 -29.22
N THR A 925 -2.68 -30.31 -30.04
CA THR A 925 -3.58 -29.50 -30.89
C THR A 925 -3.85 -30.13 -32.26
N GLU A 926 -3.03 -31.10 -32.69
CA GLU A 926 -3.18 -31.81 -33.97
C GLU A 926 -2.89 -33.33 -33.80
N PRO A 927 -3.65 -34.24 -34.45
CA PRO A 927 -3.43 -35.68 -34.38
C PRO A 927 -2.13 -36.09 -35.10
N GLY A 928 -1.31 -36.95 -34.49
CA GLY A 928 -0.07 -37.43 -35.12
C GLY A 928 1.13 -36.49 -35.00
N ALA A 929 0.99 -35.34 -34.32
CA ALA A 929 2.09 -34.42 -34.10
C ALA A 929 3.21 -35.07 -33.25
N GLN A 930 4.45 -34.95 -33.72
CA GLN A 930 5.63 -35.29 -32.93
C GLN A 930 6.13 -34.05 -32.21
N HIS A 931 6.22 -34.13 -30.89
CA HIS A 931 6.69 -33.04 -30.06
C HIS A 931 8.00 -33.44 -29.39
N THR A 932 8.98 -32.57 -29.53
CA THR A 932 10.27 -32.69 -28.85
C THR A 932 10.21 -31.88 -27.55
N LEU A 933 10.49 -32.52 -26.43
CA LEU A 933 10.46 -31.89 -25.12
C LEU A 933 11.83 -31.31 -24.77
N PHE A 934 11.82 -30.09 -24.23
CA PHE A 934 13.00 -29.41 -23.71
C PHE A 934 12.78 -28.98 -22.26
N VAL A 935 13.84 -29.02 -21.46
CA VAL A 935 13.88 -28.44 -20.11
C VAL A 935 15.17 -27.64 -19.98
N ASN A 936 15.07 -26.35 -19.64
CA ASN A 936 16.20 -25.41 -19.61
C ASN A 936 17.06 -25.48 -20.89
N GLY A 937 16.42 -25.53 -22.06
CA GLY A 937 17.08 -25.62 -23.37
C GLY A 937 17.71 -26.98 -23.72
N SER A 938 17.64 -28.01 -22.86
CA SER A 938 18.16 -29.35 -23.15
C SER A 938 17.05 -30.29 -23.62
N ARG A 939 17.25 -30.99 -24.75
CA ARG A 939 16.29 -31.95 -25.31
C ARG A 939 16.22 -33.22 -24.46
N ILE A 940 15.02 -33.59 -24.04
CA ILE A 940 14.81 -34.72 -23.11
C ILE A 940 14.09 -35.92 -23.74
N GLY A 941 13.43 -35.75 -24.88
CA GLY A 941 12.74 -36.85 -25.56
C GLY A 941 11.85 -36.41 -26.73
N GLU A 942 11.31 -37.38 -27.46
CA GLU A 942 10.28 -37.18 -28.49
C GLU A 942 9.02 -37.97 -28.12
N ILE A 943 7.85 -37.34 -28.30
CA ILE A 943 6.55 -37.97 -28.12
C ILE A 943 5.79 -37.90 -29.43
N ALA A 944 5.34 -39.05 -29.91
CA ALA A 944 4.38 -39.17 -30.99
C ALA A 944 2.99 -39.43 -30.40
N PHE A 945 2.04 -38.54 -30.66
CA PHE A 945 0.66 -38.74 -30.24
C PHE A 945 -0.08 -39.59 -31.27
N THR A 946 -0.47 -40.81 -30.90
CA THR A 946 -1.12 -41.77 -31.80
C THR A 946 -2.65 -41.75 -31.76
N GLY A 947 -3.24 -40.81 -31.00
CA GLY A 947 -4.70 -40.63 -30.85
C GLY A 947 -5.24 -39.36 -31.51
N GLU A 948 -6.56 -39.25 -31.60
CA GLU A 948 -7.25 -38.05 -32.08
C GLU A 948 -6.88 -36.82 -31.23
N ALA A 949 -6.79 -35.64 -31.87
CA ALA A 949 -6.63 -34.37 -31.16
C ALA A 949 -7.72 -34.26 -30.09
N ASP A 950 -7.36 -33.76 -28.90
CA ASP A 950 -8.16 -33.72 -27.66
C ASP A 950 -8.11 -34.93 -26.71
N THR A 951 -7.26 -35.92 -26.97
CA THR A 951 -6.99 -37.00 -26.01
C THR A 951 -5.77 -36.71 -25.12
N TRP A 952 -5.91 -36.91 -23.82
CA TRP A 952 -4.82 -36.72 -22.86
C TRP A 952 -3.85 -37.90 -22.90
N SER A 953 -2.56 -37.63 -23.10
CA SER A 953 -1.50 -38.66 -23.02
C SER A 953 -0.67 -38.47 -21.75
N THR A 954 -0.16 -39.59 -21.20
CA THR A 954 0.62 -39.60 -19.95
C THR A 954 2.00 -40.17 -20.20
N LEU A 955 3.07 -39.45 -19.80
CA LEU A 955 4.41 -40.03 -19.76
C LEU A 955 4.89 -40.27 -18.33
N PRO A 956 5.29 -41.50 -17.99
CA PRO A 956 6.07 -41.75 -16.80
C PRO A 956 7.54 -41.39 -17.06
N PHE A 957 8.24 -40.86 -16.07
CA PHE A 957 9.71 -40.87 -16.04
C PHE A 957 10.17 -41.04 -14.60
N LYS A 958 11.36 -41.62 -14.44
CA LYS A 958 11.97 -41.83 -13.12
C LYS A 958 12.90 -40.67 -12.80
N ALA A 959 12.70 -40.07 -11.62
CA ALA A 959 13.57 -39.01 -11.11
C ALA A 959 14.22 -39.45 -9.79
N HIS A 960 15.52 -39.17 -9.65
CA HIS A 960 16.29 -39.35 -8.42
C HIS A 960 16.56 -38.01 -7.75
N LEU A 961 16.31 -37.93 -6.44
CA LEU A 961 16.61 -36.75 -5.62
C LEU A 961 17.85 -37.03 -4.75
N GLU A 962 18.95 -36.30 -4.93
CA GLU A 962 20.15 -36.37 -4.07
C GLU A 962 20.30 -35.08 -3.24
N ASN A 963 20.63 -35.22 -1.96
CA ASN A 963 20.74 -34.10 -1.02
C ASN A 963 22.22 -33.68 -0.86
N GLY A 964 22.60 -32.54 -1.42
CA GLY A 964 23.93 -31.96 -1.29
C GLY A 964 24.00 -30.87 -0.20
N PRO A 965 25.20 -30.46 0.25
CA PRO A 965 25.35 -29.53 1.37
C PRO A 965 24.73 -28.15 1.16
N ASN A 966 24.36 -27.76 -0.07
CA ASN A 966 23.65 -26.51 -0.39
C ASN A 966 22.74 -26.60 -1.64
N SER A 967 22.29 -27.79 -2.07
CA SER A 967 21.42 -27.96 -3.25
C SER A 967 20.66 -29.29 -3.26
N ILE A 968 19.54 -29.32 -4.00
CA ILE A 968 18.77 -30.53 -4.35
C ILE A 968 19.07 -30.87 -5.81
N ILE A 969 19.48 -32.11 -6.10
CA ILE A 969 19.82 -32.57 -7.46
C ILE A 969 18.73 -33.52 -7.98
N LEU A 970 18.17 -33.24 -9.16
CA LEU A 970 17.21 -34.10 -9.87
C LEU A 970 17.89 -34.79 -11.06
N ARG A 971 17.86 -36.12 -11.14
CA ARG A 971 18.31 -36.89 -12.32
C ARG A 971 17.16 -37.66 -12.93
N ALA A 972 16.84 -37.43 -14.20
CA ALA A 972 15.86 -38.20 -14.95
C ALA A 972 16.54 -39.36 -15.70
N SER A 973 15.97 -40.57 -15.66
CA SER A 973 16.48 -41.73 -16.41
C SER A 973 15.39 -42.38 -17.26
N GLU A 974 15.30 -41.97 -18.53
CA GLU A 974 14.73 -42.78 -19.62
C GLU A 974 15.40 -42.39 -20.95
N GLY A 975 16.17 -43.31 -21.55
CA GLY A 975 16.92 -43.07 -22.79
C GLY A 975 18.34 -42.51 -22.58
N SER A 976 19.19 -42.64 -23.60
CA SER A 976 20.66 -42.43 -23.56
C SER A 976 21.13 -40.98 -23.38
N THR A 977 20.34 -40.12 -22.74
CA THR A 977 20.65 -38.69 -22.57
C THR A 977 20.59 -38.33 -21.09
N GLN A 978 21.77 -38.19 -20.49
CA GLN A 978 21.95 -37.67 -19.15
C GLN A 978 21.77 -36.14 -19.19
N ILE A 979 20.88 -35.60 -18.37
CA ILE A 979 20.67 -34.16 -18.22
C ILE A 979 21.38 -33.72 -16.94
N ASP A 980 22.13 -32.64 -17.03
CA ASP A 980 23.01 -32.14 -15.99
C ASP A 980 22.54 -30.74 -15.52
N TRP A 981 22.33 -30.61 -14.20
CA TRP A 981 22.18 -29.40 -13.36
C TRP A 981 20.83 -28.68 -13.29
N LEU A 982 20.19 -28.78 -12.11
CA LEU A 982 19.23 -27.78 -11.60
C LEU A 982 19.65 -27.45 -10.17
N GLN A 983 20.35 -26.33 -9.99
CA GLN A 983 20.77 -25.85 -8.67
C GLN A 983 19.66 -24.96 -8.09
N VAL A 984 18.85 -25.53 -7.19
CA VAL A 984 17.90 -24.73 -6.41
C VAL A 984 18.66 -24.09 -5.25
N GLY A 985 19.02 -22.81 -5.40
CA GLY A 985 19.56 -21.99 -4.30
C GLY A 985 18.49 -21.66 -3.26
N LYS A 986 18.90 -21.50 -1.99
CA LYS A 986 18.04 -21.29 -0.81
C LYS A 986 17.02 -20.16 -0.93
#